data_AF-A0A1V0JA97-F1
#
_entry.id   AF-A0A1V0JA97-F1
#
_cell.length_a   1.000
_cell.length_b   1.000
_cell.length_c   1.000
_cell.angle_alpha   90.00
_cell.angle_beta   90.00
_cell.angle_gamma   90.00
#
_symmetry.space_group_name_H-M   'P 1'
#
loop_
_entity.id
_entity.type
_entity.pdbx_description
1 polymer ?
#
loop_
_entity_poly.entity_id
_entity_poly.type
_entity_poly.pdbx_seq_one_letter_code
_entity_poly.pdbx_strand_id
1 'polypeptide(L)'
;MTSNYGAEQIQVLEGLEPVRKRPGMYIGTTGPRGLHHLVYEVVDNSIDEALAGYCTHIEVDIKADGSVSVTDDGRGIPTDVHPTTGKSALETVLTILHAGGKFGSGGYKVSGGLHGVGISVVNALSAWVDVTVWRDHKVHTQRYERGIPVTELVSSPSQEEKTGTRVNFLPDTEIFSQGIEFDYSTLSGRLRELAYLNAGVKITFSDYRPEEPHIETYCYEGGIKEYVAYMCREKETLHKDIIYVSGEKNGINIEVAFQWCIDAYSDNILGFANNIRTIDGGTHLEGLKAVLTRTLNNVARKRNKIKENEPNLAGENVREGLTAVISVKVPEPEFEGQTKTKLGNTEVRGIVDSLVGETLNEYLEQNPQVADTIIEKAVQAYKAAEAARRARDLVRRKSVLESSPLPGKLADCSERDPEKSEIYIVEGDSAGGCFHGDTEIALVDGRNLSFKQLVTEQAQGKEHFCYTIRDNGTIGVERVINARITKKDAEVIKITLDHGEAIICTPDHLFLLRDGSYKSAAALTPEDALMPLYRKLSALRDPGITINGYEMVWNPASDSWLFTHAIADWYNRWQGIYQLEDGEHCHHIDFNKLNNNPSNLQRLSIQDHLELHRYHIQKTLHRPEVIEKCRQLRQTDEFRLMMSQRMLEPETRQILSEQAKAQWEVAAYKAYMTEKWRTFYDTNEEYRRQNAEQLYQAQQQYWSSQTNRQAQADKVRQYFIDHPEQRQVYSETAKQQWQNQDLLSWRREKTKEQWTGEFRSKRRDALNKTYYQKTLATLKQIEIDRGYIDLEAYQKYRLQTRDKSILRFDSFCDRYFDGDKNKALEAVSNYNHRVVAIERLETRFDVYDIEVPHTHNFALASGVFVHNSAKQGRDRRFQAILPLRGKILNIEKTDDAKIYKNTEIQSLITALGLGIKGEDFDPSQLRYHRIVLMTDADVDGAHIRTLLLTFFYRYQKNLIDQGYVYIACPPLYKLERGKNHSYCYSDRELQQKIAEFPSNANYTIQRFKGLGEMMPQQLWDTTMNPETRTLKRVEIEDAAKAEELFTILMGDRVAPRREFIETHGSRLNLTDLDI
;
A
#
# COMPACT_ATOMS: atom_id res chain seq x y z
N MET A 1 21.29 14.84 -33.89
CA MET A 1 21.54 13.86 -34.97
C MET A 1 20.19 13.39 -35.48
N THR A 2 19.84 13.71 -36.72
CA THR A 2 18.65 13.17 -37.39
C THR A 2 18.87 11.68 -37.61
N SER A 3 18.13 10.85 -36.87
CA SER A 3 18.12 9.40 -37.05
C SER A 3 17.57 9.09 -38.45
N ASN A 4 18.45 8.60 -39.33
CA ASN A 4 18.08 8.19 -40.69
C ASN A 4 17.26 6.89 -40.60
N TYR A 5 15.93 6.99 -40.53
CA TYR A 5 15.03 5.84 -40.66
C TYR A 5 14.95 5.43 -42.13
N GLY A 6 15.80 4.46 -42.52
CA GLY A 6 15.88 3.89 -43.87
C GLY A 6 15.47 2.42 -43.90
N ALA A 7 15.40 1.84 -45.11
CA ALA A 7 14.98 0.45 -45.31
C ALA A 7 15.83 -0.57 -44.51
N GLU A 8 17.11 -0.28 -44.27
CA GLU A 8 18.02 -1.16 -43.49
C GLU A 8 17.66 -1.25 -42.00
N GLN A 9 16.81 -0.35 -41.48
CA GLN A 9 16.28 -0.44 -40.12
C GLN A 9 15.03 -1.34 -40.01
N ILE A 10 14.49 -1.81 -41.14
CA ILE A 10 13.39 -2.78 -41.17
C ILE A 10 13.99 -4.18 -40.97
N GLN A 11 13.85 -4.72 -39.77
CA GLN A 11 14.27 -6.09 -39.46
C GLN A 11 13.16 -7.07 -39.84
N VAL A 12 13.42 -7.94 -40.82
CA VAL A 12 12.57 -9.10 -41.14
C VAL A 12 13.04 -10.26 -40.27
N LEU A 13 12.10 -10.87 -39.53
CA LEU A 13 12.36 -12.04 -38.70
C LEU A 13 11.91 -13.28 -39.47
N GLU A 14 12.82 -14.23 -39.70
CA GLU A 14 12.56 -15.43 -40.51
C GLU A 14 12.29 -16.66 -39.62
N GLY A 15 11.59 -17.66 -40.18
CA GLY A 15 11.28 -18.92 -39.49
C GLY A 15 10.52 -18.72 -38.18
N LEU A 16 11.11 -19.17 -37.06
CA LEU A 16 10.52 -19.10 -35.72
C LEU A 16 11.10 -17.99 -34.83
N GLU A 17 12.01 -17.15 -35.35
CA GLU A 17 12.51 -15.98 -34.63
C GLU A 17 11.41 -15.01 -34.16
N PRO A 18 10.33 -14.74 -34.94
CA PRO A 18 9.23 -13.88 -34.47
C PRO A 18 8.60 -14.38 -33.16
N VAL A 19 8.47 -15.70 -33.02
CA VAL A 19 7.87 -16.35 -31.85
C VAL A 19 8.75 -16.14 -30.61
N ARG A 20 10.06 -16.40 -30.73
CA ARG A 20 11.00 -16.22 -29.62
C ARG A 20 11.16 -14.75 -29.22
N LYS A 21 11.06 -13.82 -30.16
CA LYS A 21 11.21 -12.38 -29.89
C LYS A 21 9.94 -11.77 -29.29
N ARG A 22 8.76 -12.33 -29.58
CA ARG A 22 7.47 -11.88 -29.04
C ARG A 22 6.58 -13.06 -28.59
N PRO A 23 7.00 -13.85 -27.58
CA PRO A 23 6.30 -15.07 -27.16
C PRO A 23 4.87 -14.80 -26.67
N GLY A 24 4.63 -13.69 -25.99
CA GLY A 24 3.30 -13.33 -25.50
C GLY A 24 2.22 -13.19 -26.58
N MET A 25 2.59 -12.90 -27.84
CA MET A 25 1.62 -12.86 -28.94
C MET A 25 1.09 -14.26 -29.32
N TYR A 26 1.82 -15.32 -28.99
CA TYR A 26 1.51 -16.70 -29.37
C TYR A 26 0.94 -17.52 -28.21
N ILE A 27 1.52 -17.38 -27.01
CA ILE A 27 1.14 -18.13 -25.80
C ILE A 27 0.52 -17.23 -24.70
N GLY A 28 0.18 -15.99 -25.03
CA GLY A 28 -0.41 -15.00 -24.12
C GLY A 28 0.59 -14.34 -23.18
N THR A 29 1.36 -15.12 -22.41
CA THR A 29 2.32 -14.61 -21.42
C THR A 29 3.58 -15.48 -21.37
N THR A 30 4.66 -15.00 -20.73
CA THR A 30 5.85 -15.81 -20.41
C THR A 30 5.89 -16.24 -18.94
N GLY A 31 4.76 -16.15 -18.24
CA GLY A 31 4.60 -16.64 -16.86
C GLY A 31 4.02 -18.06 -16.83
N PRO A 32 3.56 -18.52 -15.65
CA PRO A 32 3.01 -19.88 -15.47
C PRO A 32 1.92 -20.24 -16.47
N ARG A 33 1.02 -19.31 -16.79
CA ARG A 33 -0.06 -19.55 -17.77
C ARG A 33 0.48 -19.91 -19.16
N GLY A 34 1.46 -19.15 -19.66
CA GLY A 34 2.06 -19.42 -20.97
C GLY A 34 2.87 -20.72 -20.99
N LEU A 35 3.49 -21.06 -19.86
CA LEU A 35 4.21 -22.32 -19.67
C LEU A 35 3.27 -23.53 -19.83
N HIS A 36 2.13 -23.54 -19.13
CA HIS A 36 1.12 -24.60 -19.26
C HIS A 36 0.50 -24.68 -20.65
N HIS A 37 0.35 -23.53 -21.32
CA HIS A 37 -0.15 -23.48 -22.69
C HIS A 37 0.74 -24.29 -23.65
N LEU A 38 2.05 -24.38 -23.42
CA LEU A 38 2.91 -25.26 -24.23
C LEU A 38 2.44 -26.72 -24.19
N VAL A 39 2.05 -27.22 -23.01
CA VAL A 39 1.52 -28.58 -22.84
C VAL A 39 0.17 -28.71 -23.53
N TYR A 40 -0.71 -27.72 -23.37
CA TYR A 40 -2.03 -27.71 -23.99
C TYR A 40 -1.96 -27.82 -25.52
N GLU A 41 -1.06 -27.09 -26.17
CA GLU A 41 -0.92 -27.16 -27.64
C GLU A 41 -0.48 -28.55 -28.13
N VAL A 42 0.34 -29.27 -27.37
CA VAL A 42 0.74 -30.64 -27.73
C VAL A 42 -0.39 -31.62 -27.47
N VAL A 43 -1.04 -31.54 -26.30
CA VAL A 43 -2.18 -32.40 -25.94
C VAL A 43 -3.35 -32.20 -26.88
N ASP A 44 -3.67 -30.97 -27.27
CA ASP A 44 -4.78 -30.67 -28.18
C ASP A 44 -4.55 -31.31 -29.57
N ASN A 45 -3.29 -31.45 -30.03
CA ASN A 45 -3.00 -32.20 -31.26
C ASN A 45 -3.30 -33.69 -31.13
N SER A 46 -2.97 -34.29 -29.99
CA SER A 46 -3.29 -35.70 -29.70
C SER A 46 -4.81 -35.90 -29.55
N ILE A 47 -5.52 -34.93 -28.96
CA ILE A 47 -6.99 -34.93 -28.89
C ILE A 47 -7.63 -34.78 -30.27
N ASP A 48 -7.04 -34.00 -31.19
CA ASP A 48 -7.53 -33.91 -32.57
C ASP A 48 -7.41 -35.26 -33.32
N GLU A 49 -6.37 -36.07 -33.03
CA GLU A 49 -6.28 -37.46 -33.52
C GLU A 49 -7.36 -38.36 -32.90
N ALA A 50 -7.72 -38.13 -31.63
CA ALA A 50 -8.78 -38.87 -30.96
C ALA A 50 -10.16 -38.50 -31.53
N LEU A 51 -10.41 -37.22 -31.82
CA LEU A 51 -11.62 -36.75 -32.50
C LEU A 51 -11.77 -37.32 -33.92
N ALA A 52 -10.65 -37.56 -34.60
CA ALA A 52 -10.63 -38.25 -35.88
C ALA A 52 -10.86 -39.77 -35.76
N GLY A 53 -10.92 -40.31 -34.55
CA GLY A 53 -11.22 -41.72 -34.26
C GLY A 53 -10.01 -42.65 -34.31
N TYR A 54 -8.78 -42.11 -34.27
CA TYR A 54 -7.54 -42.90 -34.39
C TYR A 54 -6.77 -43.05 -33.08
N CYS A 55 -6.91 -42.10 -32.15
CA CYS A 55 -6.25 -42.15 -30.85
C CYS A 55 -7.24 -42.58 -29.76
N THR A 56 -6.82 -43.50 -28.91
CA THR A 56 -7.59 -43.99 -27.75
C THR A 56 -6.88 -43.75 -26.43
N HIS A 57 -5.56 -43.52 -26.43
CA HIS A 57 -4.76 -43.33 -25.23
C HIS A 57 -3.74 -42.21 -25.41
N ILE A 58 -3.76 -41.26 -24.47
CA ILE A 58 -2.78 -40.17 -24.35
C ILE A 58 -2.07 -40.28 -23.00
N GLU A 59 -0.75 -40.17 -22.99
CA GLU A 59 0.08 -40.13 -21.80
C GLU A 59 0.76 -38.76 -21.71
N VAL A 60 0.67 -38.13 -20.54
CA VAL A 60 1.32 -36.86 -20.24
C VAL A 60 2.19 -37.05 -19.00
N ASP A 61 3.49 -36.87 -19.16
CA ASP A 61 4.47 -37.10 -18.08
C ASP A 61 5.26 -35.82 -17.79
N ILE A 62 5.25 -35.38 -16.52
CA ILE A 62 6.18 -34.38 -16.00
C ILE A 62 7.40 -35.11 -15.44
N LYS A 63 8.58 -34.86 -16.00
CA LYS A 63 9.82 -35.52 -15.60
C LYS A 63 10.55 -34.75 -14.49
N ALA A 64 11.42 -35.46 -13.79
CA ALA A 64 12.24 -34.90 -12.70
C ALA A 64 13.19 -33.77 -13.15
N ASP A 65 13.55 -33.72 -14.44
CA ASP A 65 14.39 -32.65 -15.03
C ASP A 65 13.59 -31.40 -15.44
N GLY A 66 12.27 -31.38 -15.20
CA GLY A 66 11.38 -30.29 -15.58
C GLY A 66 10.89 -30.37 -17.03
N SER A 67 11.25 -31.40 -17.80
CA SER A 67 10.70 -31.63 -19.14
C SER A 67 9.32 -32.29 -19.09
N VAL A 68 8.53 -32.07 -20.15
CA VAL A 68 7.21 -32.71 -20.32
C VAL A 68 7.22 -33.57 -21.57
N SER A 69 6.65 -34.76 -21.45
CA SER A 69 6.43 -35.68 -22.56
C SER A 69 4.94 -35.90 -22.77
N VAL A 70 4.47 -35.76 -24.01
CA VAL A 70 3.12 -36.13 -24.43
C VAL A 70 3.24 -37.24 -25.46
N THR A 71 2.60 -38.38 -25.22
CA THR A 71 2.58 -39.54 -26.10
C THR A 71 1.14 -39.88 -26.47
N ASP A 72 0.86 -40.09 -27.75
CA ASP A 72 -0.42 -40.62 -28.24
C ASP A 72 -0.23 -41.90 -29.05
N ASP A 73 -1.32 -42.65 -29.18
CA ASP A 73 -1.45 -43.84 -30.01
C ASP A 73 -2.16 -43.57 -31.36
N GLY A 74 -2.15 -42.32 -31.84
CA GLY A 74 -2.81 -41.92 -33.08
C GLY A 74 -2.09 -42.42 -34.35
N ARG A 75 -2.34 -41.74 -35.49
CA ARG A 75 -1.72 -42.11 -36.78
C ARG A 75 -0.23 -41.79 -36.88
N GLY A 76 0.27 -40.92 -36.02
CA GLY A 76 1.62 -40.36 -36.09
C GLY A 76 1.74 -39.21 -37.11
N ILE A 77 2.50 -38.16 -36.77
CA ILE A 77 2.78 -37.04 -37.68
C ILE A 77 3.41 -37.56 -38.99
N PRO A 78 2.96 -37.12 -40.19
CA PRO A 78 3.57 -37.56 -41.45
C PRO A 78 5.08 -37.28 -41.52
N THR A 79 5.85 -38.25 -42.01
CA THR A 79 7.32 -38.17 -42.09
C THR A 79 7.85 -38.09 -43.53
N ASP A 80 6.97 -38.25 -44.52
CA ASP A 80 7.31 -38.13 -45.94
C ASP A 80 7.79 -36.72 -46.31
N VAL A 81 8.49 -36.59 -47.42
CA VAL A 81 8.95 -35.29 -47.92
C VAL A 81 7.76 -34.46 -48.40
N HIS A 82 7.60 -33.27 -47.84
CA HIS A 82 6.53 -32.35 -48.19
C HIS A 82 6.83 -31.64 -49.53
N PRO A 83 5.90 -31.64 -50.50
CA PRO A 83 6.19 -31.27 -51.89
C PRO A 83 6.62 -29.82 -52.08
N THR A 84 6.16 -28.89 -51.22
CA THR A 84 6.47 -27.46 -51.35
C THR A 84 7.74 -27.06 -50.61
N THR A 85 8.04 -27.70 -49.48
CA THR A 85 9.14 -27.30 -48.59
C THR A 85 10.41 -28.11 -48.83
N GLY A 86 10.29 -29.28 -49.48
CA GLY A 86 11.42 -30.17 -49.76
C GLY A 86 12.02 -30.85 -48.51
N LYS A 87 11.42 -30.62 -47.34
CA LYS A 87 11.79 -31.19 -46.04
C LYS A 87 10.81 -32.29 -45.66
N SER A 88 11.11 -33.09 -44.63
CA SER A 88 10.11 -33.99 -44.05
C SER A 88 8.89 -33.18 -43.59
N ALA A 89 7.70 -33.76 -43.68
CA ALA A 89 6.48 -33.13 -43.18
C ALA A 89 6.58 -32.87 -41.66
N LEU A 90 7.25 -33.75 -40.91
CA LEU A 90 7.58 -33.56 -39.50
C LEU A 90 8.38 -32.26 -39.28
N GLU A 91 9.48 -32.08 -40.00
CA GLU A 91 10.29 -30.85 -39.89
C GLU A 91 9.51 -29.62 -40.34
N THR A 92 8.67 -29.77 -41.36
CA THR A 92 7.84 -28.69 -41.89
C THR A 92 6.86 -28.17 -40.83
N VAL A 93 6.13 -29.04 -40.13
CA VAL A 93 5.17 -28.60 -39.09
C VAL A 93 5.84 -28.06 -37.82
N LEU A 94 7.09 -28.46 -37.54
CA LEU A 94 7.85 -28.01 -36.37
C LEU A 94 8.64 -26.72 -36.61
N THR A 95 8.95 -26.35 -37.85
CA THR A 95 9.84 -25.21 -38.18
C THR A 95 9.16 -24.09 -38.97
N ILE A 96 7.98 -24.32 -39.52
CA ILE A 96 7.25 -23.33 -40.33
C ILE A 96 5.93 -22.99 -39.63
N LEU A 97 5.70 -21.69 -39.41
CA LEU A 97 4.41 -21.21 -38.91
C LEU A 97 3.32 -21.40 -39.96
N HIS A 98 2.10 -21.72 -39.51
CA HIS A 98 0.95 -21.99 -40.38
C HIS A 98 1.13 -23.19 -41.31
N ALA A 99 1.94 -24.18 -40.88
CA ALA A 99 2.11 -25.45 -41.58
C ALA A 99 1.42 -26.58 -40.81
N GLY A 100 0.41 -27.20 -41.39
CA GLY A 100 -0.30 -28.33 -40.78
C GLY A 100 -1.43 -28.88 -41.64
N GLY A 101 -1.87 -30.10 -41.36
CA GLY A 101 -2.98 -30.76 -42.07
C GLY A 101 -4.38 -30.22 -41.74
N LYS A 102 -4.46 -29.13 -40.97
CA LYS A 102 -5.70 -28.57 -40.39
C LYS A 102 -6.34 -27.46 -41.26
N PHE A 103 -5.73 -27.11 -42.39
CA PHE A 103 -6.18 -26.02 -43.28
C PHE A 103 -6.90 -26.49 -44.56
N GLY A 104 -7.24 -27.77 -44.67
CA GLY A 104 -7.90 -28.32 -45.84
C GLY A 104 -8.87 -29.45 -45.48
N SER A 105 -9.80 -29.75 -46.38
CA SER A 105 -10.91 -30.70 -46.19
C SER A 105 -10.51 -32.17 -46.04
N GLY A 106 -9.21 -32.51 -46.09
CA GLY A 106 -8.72 -33.90 -46.15
C GLY A 106 -8.02 -34.46 -44.91
N GLY A 107 -7.53 -33.62 -43.98
CA GLY A 107 -6.70 -34.08 -42.85
C GLY A 107 -7.46 -34.39 -41.55
N TYR A 108 -8.35 -33.47 -41.15
CA TYR A 108 -9.22 -33.56 -39.98
C TYR A 108 -10.60 -33.00 -40.34
N LYS A 109 -11.68 -33.72 -39.98
CA LYS A 109 -13.07 -33.26 -40.22
C LYS A 109 -13.52 -32.20 -39.22
N VAL A 110 -13.00 -32.26 -37.99
CA VAL A 110 -13.20 -31.30 -36.89
C VAL A 110 -11.89 -31.22 -36.10
N SER A 111 -11.41 -30.03 -35.77
CA SER A 111 -10.22 -29.85 -34.92
C SER A 111 -10.30 -28.57 -34.08
N GLY A 112 -9.65 -28.55 -32.90
CA GLY A 112 -9.47 -27.34 -32.10
C GLY A 112 -8.34 -26.43 -32.61
N GLY A 113 -7.33 -27.02 -33.26
CA GLY A 113 -6.15 -26.32 -33.75
C GLY A 113 -6.34 -25.63 -35.11
N LEU A 114 -6.78 -24.38 -35.14
CA LEU A 114 -7.10 -23.68 -36.41
C LEU A 114 -5.93 -23.05 -37.16
N HIS A 115 -4.82 -22.77 -36.47
CA HIS A 115 -3.82 -21.83 -36.98
C HIS A 115 -2.50 -22.48 -37.42
N GLY A 116 -2.32 -23.79 -37.23
CA GLY A 116 -1.11 -24.52 -37.63
C GLY A 116 0.21 -23.95 -37.07
N VAL A 117 0.15 -23.31 -35.89
CA VAL A 117 1.30 -22.70 -35.20
C VAL A 117 1.64 -23.36 -33.87
N GLY A 118 0.75 -24.18 -33.30
CA GLY A 118 0.88 -24.66 -31.92
C GLY A 118 2.20 -25.38 -31.65
N ILE A 119 2.47 -26.47 -32.38
CA ILE A 119 3.66 -27.30 -32.12
C ILE A 119 4.98 -26.62 -32.53
N SER A 120 4.95 -25.73 -33.53
CA SER A 120 6.12 -24.94 -33.90
C SER A 120 6.42 -23.83 -32.88
N VAL A 121 5.40 -23.29 -32.20
CA VAL A 121 5.58 -22.39 -31.05
C VAL A 121 6.20 -23.14 -29.87
N VAL A 122 5.74 -24.36 -29.56
CA VAL A 122 6.37 -25.21 -28.53
C VAL A 122 7.85 -25.45 -28.85
N ASN A 123 8.17 -25.77 -30.11
CA ASN A 123 9.54 -25.93 -30.57
C ASN A 123 10.38 -24.64 -30.41
N ALA A 124 9.82 -23.50 -30.80
CA ALA A 124 10.48 -22.20 -30.69
C ALA A 124 10.80 -21.83 -29.24
N LEU A 125 9.89 -22.10 -28.30
CA LEU A 125 9.96 -21.67 -26.90
C LEU A 125 10.57 -22.71 -25.96
N SER A 126 11.07 -23.81 -26.50
CA SER A 126 11.78 -24.86 -25.76
C SER A 126 13.29 -24.75 -25.95
N ALA A 127 14.05 -25.09 -24.91
CA ALA A 127 15.49 -25.26 -25.02
C ALA A 127 15.81 -26.40 -26.00
N TRP A 128 15.08 -27.51 -25.88
CA TRP A 128 15.11 -28.61 -26.83
C TRP A 128 13.75 -29.30 -26.94
N VAL A 129 13.50 -29.92 -28.09
CA VAL A 129 12.35 -30.80 -28.36
C VAL A 129 12.85 -32.07 -29.05
N ASP A 130 12.51 -33.22 -28.50
CA ASP A 130 12.72 -34.54 -29.11
C ASP A 130 11.36 -35.09 -29.57
N VAL A 131 11.23 -35.37 -30.87
CA VAL A 131 10.01 -35.96 -31.43
C VAL A 131 10.29 -37.38 -31.91
N THR A 132 9.46 -38.32 -31.46
CA THR A 132 9.44 -39.71 -31.92
C THR A 132 8.11 -39.98 -32.61
N VAL A 133 8.13 -40.50 -33.83
CA VAL A 133 6.93 -40.89 -34.56
C VAL A 133 6.99 -42.39 -34.85
N TRP A 134 5.94 -43.11 -34.50
CA TRP A 134 5.72 -44.50 -34.90
C TRP A 134 4.72 -44.53 -36.05
N ARG A 135 5.17 -44.90 -37.24
CA ARG A 135 4.35 -44.93 -38.46
C ARG A 135 4.95 -45.88 -39.50
N ASP A 136 4.12 -46.58 -40.25
CA ASP A 136 4.54 -47.47 -41.35
C ASP A 136 5.60 -48.50 -40.93
N HIS A 137 5.44 -49.10 -39.75
CA HIS A 137 6.38 -50.04 -39.11
C HIS A 137 7.81 -49.49 -38.92
N LYS A 138 7.94 -48.17 -38.84
CA LYS A 138 9.20 -47.48 -38.57
C LYS A 138 9.06 -46.58 -37.35
N VAL A 139 10.18 -46.40 -36.67
CA VAL A 139 10.37 -45.36 -35.66
C VAL A 139 11.20 -44.26 -36.29
N HIS A 140 10.64 -43.07 -36.31
CA HIS A 140 11.32 -41.86 -36.78
C HIS A 140 11.65 -40.98 -35.58
N THR A 141 12.87 -40.45 -35.52
CA THR A 141 13.30 -39.55 -34.44
C THR A 141 13.99 -38.31 -35.00
N GLN A 142 13.69 -37.17 -34.41
CA GLN A 142 14.33 -35.89 -34.75
C GLN A 142 14.40 -34.99 -33.53
N ARG A 143 15.54 -34.31 -33.34
CA ARG A 143 15.79 -33.36 -32.27
C ARG A 143 15.88 -31.94 -32.80
N TYR A 144 15.34 -31.02 -32.02
CA TYR A 144 15.35 -29.59 -32.25
C TYR A 144 15.89 -28.87 -31.02
N GLU A 145 16.59 -27.76 -31.24
CA GLU A 145 17.05 -26.87 -30.18
C GLU A 145 16.64 -25.45 -30.54
N ARG A 146 15.85 -24.81 -29.68
CA ARG A 146 15.34 -23.43 -29.86
C ARG A 146 14.68 -23.19 -31.23
N GLY A 147 13.89 -24.16 -31.71
CA GLY A 147 13.20 -24.10 -32.99
C GLY A 147 14.02 -24.57 -34.20
N ILE A 148 15.30 -24.91 -34.03
CA ILE A 148 16.21 -25.29 -35.11
C ILE A 148 16.42 -26.82 -35.10
N PRO A 149 16.24 -27.54 -36.23
CA PRO A 149 16.55 -28.97 -36.31
C PRO A 149 18.07 -29.18 -36.18
N VAL A 150 18.49 -29.96 -35.19
CA VAL A 150 19.92 -30.28 -34.94
C VAL A 150 20.32 -31.66 -35.43
N THR A 151 19.34 -32.54 -35.69
CA THR A 151 19.55 -33.85 -36.33
C THR A 151 18.72 -33.95 -37.61
N GLU A 152 19.21 -34.73 -38.58
CA GLU A 152 18.35 -35.24 -39.65
C GLU A 152 17.30 -36.21 -39.09
N LEU A 153 16.27 -36.51 -39.89
CA LEU A 153 15.22 -37.46 -39.53
C LEU A 153 15.77 -38.90 -39.57
N VAL A 154 16.09 -39.46 -38.41
CA VAL A 154 16.60 -40.83 -38.30
C VAL A 154 15.42 -41.79 -38.34
N SER A 155 15.47 -42.77 -39.25
CA SER A 155 14.40 -43.77 -39.44
C SER A 155 14.94 -45.18 -39.23
N SER A 156 14.37 -45.93 -38.29
CA SER A 156 14.71 -47.33 -38.02
C SER A 156 13.48 -48.24 -38.06
N PRO A 157 13.62 -49.54 -38.41
CA PRO A 157 12.51 -50.49 -38.32
C PRO A 157 11.98 -50.59 -36.89
N SER A 158 10.66 -50.57 -36.71
CA SER A 158 9.99 -50.88 -35.45
C SER A 158 9.70 -52.37 -35.37
N GLN A 159 10.02 -53.02 -34.25
CA GLN A 159 9.60 -54.41 -33.99
C GLN A 159 8.18 -54.49 -33.42
N GLU A 160 7.63 -53.36 -32.96
CA GLU A 160 6.30 -53.24 -32.40
C GLU A 160 5.32 -52.69 -33.45
N GLU A 161 4.10 -53.22 -33.52
CA GLU A 161 2.97 -52.68 -34.31
C GLU A 161 2.37 -51.41 -33.67
N LYS A 162 3.23 -50.56 -33.12
CA LYS A 162 2.83 -49.29 -32.49
C LYS A 162 2.69 -48.20 -33.55
N THR A 163 1.67 -47.36 -33.42
CA THR A 163 1.53 -46.08 -34.15
C THR A 163 1.39 -44.93 -33.17
N GLY A 164 1.68 -43.70 -33.62
CA GLY A 164 1.45 -42.50 -32.83
C GLY A 164 2.65 -41.55 -32.79
N THR A 165 2.57 -40.55 -31.92
CA THR A 165 3.61 -39.52 -31.76
C THR A 165 3.96 -39.38 -30.28
N ARG A 166 5.25 -39.21 -29.98
CA ARG A 166 5.73 -38.68 -28.71
C ARG A 166 6.48 -37.38 -28.93
N VAL A 167 6.08 -36.34 -28.21
CA VAL A 167 6.74 -35.04 -28.19
C VAL A 167 7.25 -34.81 -26.76
N ASN A 168 8.56 -34.77 -26.61
CA ASN A 168 9.23 -34.52 -25.34
C ASN A 168 9.97 -33.19 -25.42
N PHE A 169 9.70 -32.25 -24.52
CA PHE A 169 10.27 -30.91 -24.60
C PHE A 169 10.64 -30.34 -23.23
N LEU A 170 11.68 -29.51 -23.21
CA LEU A 170 12.08 -28.73 -22.04
C LEU A 170 11.92 -27.24 -22.34
N PRO A 171 11.06 -26.50 -21.63
CA PRO A 171 10.87 -25.06 -21.81
C PRO A 171 12.19 -24.27 -21.67
N ASP A 172 12.37 -23.22 -22.47
CA ASP A 172 13.60 -22.41 -22.44
C ASP A 172 13.59 -21.41 -21.26
N THR A 173 14.50 -21.59 -20.32
CA THR A 173 14.67 -20.69 -19.16
C THR A 173 15.03 -19.25 -19.54
N GLU A 174 15.56 -19.00 -20.75
CA GLU A 174 15.78 -17.63 -21.26
C GLU A 174 14.46 -16.90 -21.58
N ILE A 175 13.41 -17.64 -21.93
CA ILE A 175 12.08 -17.09 -22.23
C ILE A 175 11.22 -17.05 -20.95
N PHE A 176 11.24 -18.12 -20.17
CA PHE A 176 10.46 -18.28 -18.93
C PHE A 176 11.28 -17.86 -17.70
N SER A 177 11.55 -16.55 -17.60
CA SER A 177 12.43 -15.99 -16.56
C SER A 177 11.92 -16.13 -15.13
N GLN A 178 10.62 -16.40 -14.93
CA GLN A 178 10.00 -16.59 -13.61
C GLN A 178 10.11 -18.03 -13.09
N GLY A 179 10.53 -18.98 -13.95
CA GLY A 179 10.60 -20.41 -13.64
C GLY A 179 9.92 -21.28 -14.69
N ILE A 180 10.30 -22.55 -14.72
CA ILE A 180 9.76 -23.59 -15.63
C ILE A 180 9.00 -24.68 -14.88
N GLU A 181 8.55 -24.39 -13.65
CA GLU A 181 7.82 -25.37 -12.85
C GLU A 181 6.36 -25.46 -13.31
N PHE A 182 5.97 -26.64 -13.80
CA PHE A 182 4.58 -26.96 -14.12
C PHE A 182 3.76 -27.23 -12.86
N ASP A 183 2.60 -26.60 -12.74
CA ASP A 183 1.62 -26.87 -11.71
C ASP A 183 0.81 -28.13 -12.06
N TYR A 184 0.86 -29.10 -11.16
CA TYR A 184 0.17 -30.38 -11.33
C TYR A 184 -1.35 -30.20 -11.35
N SER A 185 -1.89 -29.35 -10.47
CA SER A 185 -3.35 -29.17 -10.33
C SER A 185 -3.97 -28.54 -11.56
N THR A 186 -3.30 -27.56 -12.16
CA THR A 186 -3.70 -26.88 -13.40
C THR A 186 -3.77 -27.86 -14.57
N LEU A 187 -2.71 -28.64 -14.79
CA LEU A 187 -2.69 -29.65 -15.86
C LEU A 187 -3.70 -30.78 -15.61
N SER A 188 -3.78 -31.30 -14.38
CA SER A 188 -4.74 -32.33 -14.00
C SER A 188 -6.19 -31.92 -14.28
N GLY A 189 -6.57 -30.68 -13.93
CA GLY A 189 -7.91 -30.15 -14.20
C GLY A 189 -8.23 -30.13 -15.70
N ARG A 190 -7.31 -29.58 -16.51
CA ARG A 190 -7.49 -29.52 -17.97
C ARG A 190 -7.56 -30.91 -18.62
N LEU A 191 -6.68 -31.84 -18.23
CA LEU A 191 -6.66 -33.21 -18.77
C LEU A 191 -7.94 -33.98 -18.42
N ARG A 192 -8.45 -33.81 -17.20
CA ARG A 192 -9.72 -34.41 -16.78
C ARG A 192 -10.90 -33.85 -17.57
N GLU A 193 -10.95 -32.53 -17.78
CA GLU A 193 -11.95 -31.89 -18.63
C GLU A 193 -11.93 -32.44 -20.05
N LEU A 194 -10.73 -32.60 -20.64
CA LEU A 194 -10.57 -33.20 -21.97
C LEU A 194 -11.05 -34.66 -22.01
N ALA A 195 -10.82 -35.45 -20.96
CA ALA A 195 -11.33 -36.82 -20.88
C ALA A 195 -12.87 -36.87 -20.83
N TYR A 196 -13.53 -35.92 -20.17
CA TYR A 196 -15.00 -35.82 -20.21
C TYR A 196 -15.54 -35.42 -21.58
N LEU A 197 -14.86 -34.52 -22.29
CA LEU A 197 -15.27 -34.01 -23.60
C LEU A 197 -15.03 -35.00 -24.74
N ASN A 198 -14.25 -36.05 -24.49
CA ASN A 198 -13.90 -37.09 -25.47
C ASN A 198 -14.18 -38.46 -24.85
N ALA A 199 -15.46 -38.85 -24.88
CA ALA A 199 -15.92 -40.09 -24.25
C ALA A 199 -15.11 -41.30 -24.73
N GLY A 200 -14.61 -42.08 -23.78
CA GLY A 200 -13.80 -43.29 -24.03
C GLY A 200 -12.31 -43.07 -24.34
N VAL A 201 -11.83 -41.83 -24.46
CA VAL A 201 -10.40 -41.55 -24.57
C VAL A 201 -9.75 -41.62 -23.20
N LYS A 202 -8.73 -42.47 -23.07
CA LYS A 202 -7.95 -42.62 -21.84
C LYS A 202 -6.82 -41.59 -21.81
N ILE A 203 -6.75 -40.80 -20.75
CA ILE A 203 -5.64 -39.87 -20.50
C ILE A 203 -4.94 -40.26 -19.21
N THR A 204 -3.65 -40.58 -19.29
CA THR A 204 -2.81 -40.90 -18.12
C THR A 204 -1.90 -39.70 -17.84
N PHE A 205 -1.92 -39.19 -16.62
CA PHE A 205 -1.10 -38.06 -16.19
C PHE A 205 -0.18 -38.48 -15.05
N SER A 206 1.13 -38.32 -15.25
CA SER A 206 2.15 -38.76 -14.30
C SER A 206 3.08 -37.60 -13.91
N ASP A 207 3.38 -37.45 -12.63
CA ASP A 207 4.39 -36.53 -12.10
C ASP A 207 5.51 -37.29 -11.39
N TYR A 208 6.69 -37.27 -11.99
CA TYR A 208 7.89 -37.97 -11.52
C TYR A 208 8.86 -37.08 -10.71
N ARG A 209 8.47 -35.85 -10.37
CA ARG A 209 9.27 -34.97 -9.49
C ARG A 209 9.31 -35.41 -8.02
N PRO A 210 8.19 -35.85 -7.39
CA PRO A 210 8.23 -36.37 -6.01
C PRO A 210 8.94 -37.74 -5.91
N GLU A 211 9.38 -38.12 -4.70
CA GLU A 211 10.04 -39.43 -4.46
C GLU A 211 9.14 -40.62 -4.85
N GLU A 212 7.85 -40.52 -4.59
CA GLU A 212 6.83 -41.43 -5.11
C GLU A 212 6.08 -40.74 -6.25
N PRO A 213 6.16 -41.26 -7.49
CA PRO A 213 5.46 -40.66 -8.62
C PRO A 213 3.95 -40.62 -8.40
N HIS A 214 3.35 -39.47 -8.68
CA HIS A 214 1.90 -39.31 -8.61
C HIS A 214 1.30 -39.57 -9.98
N ILE A 215 0.43 -40.58 -10.09
CA ILE A 215 -0.13 -41.04 -11.37
C ILE A 215 -1.65 -41.09 -11.27
N GLU A 216 -2.31 -40.38 -12.18
CA GLU A 216 -3.76 -40.39 -12.33
C GLU A 216 -4.17 -40.84 -13.74
N THR A 217 -5.33 -41.47 -13.85
CA THR A 217 -5.90 -41.90 -15.12
C THR A 217 -7.33 -41.41 -15.21
N TYR A 218 -7.64 -40.71 -16.29
CA TYR A 218 -8.95 -40.18 -16.61
C TYR A 218 -9.51 -40.93 -17.82
N CYS A 219 -10.67 -41.55 -17.68
CA CYS A 219 -11.39 -42.23 -18.76
C CYS A 219 -12.87 -42.27 -18.38
N TYR A 220 -13.70 -41.57 -19.14
CA TYR A 220 -15.13 -41.40 -18.84
C TYR A 220 -15.96 -41.81 -20.06
N GLU A 221 -16.66 -42.94 -19.97
CA GLU A 221 -17.47 -43.46 -21.08
C GLU A 221 -18.77 -42.69 -21.27
N GLY A 222 -19.35 -42.15 -20.20
CA GLY A 222 -20.56 -41.32 -20.23
C GLY A 222 -20.31 -39.86 -20.66
N GLY A 223 -19.05 -39.48 -20.94
CA GLY A 223 -18.66 -38.17 -21.47
C GLY A 223 -19.18 -37.00 -20.64
N ILE A 224 -19.78 -36.00 -21.30
CA ILE A 224 -20.28 -34.80 -20.63
C ILE A 224 -21.42 -35.05 -19.64
N LYS A 225 -22.10 -36.21 -19.69
CA LYS A 225 -23.08 -36.59 -18.64
C LYS A 225 -22.38 -36.83 -17.31
N GLU A 226 -21.26 -37.56 -17.33
CA GLU A 226 -20.45 -37.77 -16.13
C GLU A 226 -19.81 -36.48 -15.66
N TYR A 227 -19.53 -35.54 -16.58
CA TYR A 227 -19.04 -34.23 -16.20
C TYR A 227 -20.08 -33.42 -15.40
N VAL A 228 -21.33 -33.39 -15.87
CA VAL A 228 -22.43 -32.77 -15.10
C VAL A 228 -22.64 -33.51 -13.77
N ALA A 229 -22.57 -34.84 -13.75
CA ALA A 229 -22.66 -35.61 -12.50
C ALA A 229 -21.55 -35.23 -11.51
N TYR A 230 -20.31 -35.06 -12.00
CA TYR A 230 -19.18 -34.59 -11.21
C TYR A 230 -19.43 -33.19 -10.63
N MET A 231 -19.88 -32.24 -11.47
CA MET A 231 -20.22 -30.87 -11.04
C MET A 231 -21.41 -30.79 -10.06
N CYS A 232 -22.30 -31.79 -10.08
CA CYS A 232 -23.47 -31.88 -9.21
C CYS A 232 -23.24 -32.74 -7.96
N ARG A 233 -22.08 -33.40 -7.81
CA ARG A 233 -21.82 -34.41 -6.77
C ARG A 233 -22.10 -33.90 -5.35
N GLU A 234 -21.71 -32.66 -5.07
CA GLU A 234 -21.87 -32.05 -3.74
C GLU A 234 -23.18 -31.28 -3.56
N LYS A 235 -24.03 -31.24 -4.61
CA LYS A 235 -25.32 -30.55 -4.63
C LYS A 235 -26.47 -31.52 -4.36
N GLU A 236 -27.67 -31.00 -4.12
CA GLU A 236 -28.89 -31.78 -4.04
C GLU A 236 -29.67 -31.65 -5.35
N THR A 237 -29.69 -32.71 -6.17
CA THR A 237 -30.32 -32.70 -7.49
C THR A 237 -31.85 -32.61 -7.39
N LEU A 238 -32.48 -31.75 -8.18
CA LEU A 238 -33.94 -31.57 -8.25
C LEU A 238 -34.66 -32.79 -8.85
N HIS A 239 -33.99 -33.46 -9.78
CA HIS A 239 -34.45 -34.69 -10.42
C HIS A 239 -33.27 -35.64 -10.61
N LYS A 240 -33.54 -36.95 -10.59
CA LYS A 240 -32.49 -37.99 -10.60
C LYS A 240 -31.72 -38.06 -11.91
N ASP A 241 -32.43 -38.03 -13.02
CA ASP A 241 -31.82 -38.29 -14.34
C ASP A 241 -31.21 -37.02 -14.92
N ILE A 242 -30.00 -37.13 -15.48
CA ILE A 242 -29.36 -36.05 -16.23
C ILE A 242 -29.99 -36.01 -17.62
N ILE A 243 -30.48 -34.83 -18.01
CA ILE A 243 -31.05 -34.63 -19.35
C ILE A 243 -29.89 -34.50 -20.31
N TYR A 244 -29.94 -35.27 -21.39
CA TYR A 244 -28.88 -35.32 -22.39
C TYR A 244 -29.45 -35.25 -23.79
N VAL A 245 -28.85 -34.37 -24.59
CA VAL A 245 -29.18 -34.15 -25.99
C VAL A 245 -27.91 -34.39 -26.80
N SER A 246 -28.02 -35.20 -27.84
CA SER A 246 -26.94 -35.45 -28.80
C SER A 246 -27.52 -35.48 -30.20
N GLY A 247 -26.90 -34.80 -31.14
CA GLY A 247 -27.34 -34.81 -32.53
C GLY A 247 -26.34 -34.16 -33.48
N GLU A 248 -26.43 -34.54 -34.76
CA GLU A 248 -25.66 -33.95 -35.87
C GLU A 248 -26.64 -33.22 -36.81
N LYS A 249 -26.31 -31.98 -37.19
CA LYS A 249 -27.05 -31.26 -38.23
C LYS A 249 -26.09 -30.40 -39.02
N ASN A 250 -26.19 -30.45 -40.35
CA ASN A 250 -25.30 -29.73 -41.27
C ASN A 250 -23.80 -29.99 -41.01
N GLY A 251 -23.44 -31.21 -40.57
CA GLY A 251 -22.05 -31.57 -40.24
C GLY A 251 -21.54 -31.03 -38.90
N ILE A 252 -22.37 -30.36 -38.11
CA ILE A 252 -22.06 -29.88 -36.77
C ILE A 252 -22.65 -30.87 -35.76
N ASN A 253 -21.79 -31.44 -34.90
CA ASN A 253 -22.26 -32.28 -33.79
C ASN A 253 -22.47 -31.42 -32.54
N ILE A 254 -23.57 -31.64 -31.84
CA ILE A 254 -23.90 -30.96 -30.59
C ILE A 254 -24.21 -32.01 -29.54
N GLU A 255 -23.55 -31.87 -28.39
CA GLU A 255 -23.87 -32.60 -27.18
C GLU A 255 -24.16 -31.61 -26.06
N VAL A 256 -25.27 -31.81 -25.35
CA VAL A 256 -25.65 -31.00 -24.20
C VAL A 256 -26.09 -31.92 -23.07
N ALA A 257 -25.47 -31.80 -21.90
CA ALA A 257 -25.91 -32.44 -20.67
C ALA A 257 -26.32 -31.37 -19.66
N PHE A 258 -27.43 -31.56 -18.95
CA PHE A 258 -27.86 -30.61 -17.92
C PHE A 258 -28.76 -31.22 -16.85
N GLN A 259 -28.70 -30.62 -15.66
CA GLN A 259 -29.47 -31.04 -14.48
C GLN A 259 -29.73 -29.84 -13.56
N TRP A 260 -30.94 -29.75 -13.01
CA TRP A 260 -31.26 -28.74 -11.99
C TRP A 260 -30.97 -29.27 -10.58
N CYS A 261 -30.50 -28.38 -9.70
CA CYS A 261 -30.28 -28.64 -8.28
C CYS A 261 -31.22 -27.78 -7.41
N ILE A 262 -31.62 -28.32 -6.25
CA ILE A 262 -32.51 -27.68 -5.29
C ILE A 262 -31.78 -26.54 -4.58
N ASP A 263 -30.60 -26.85 -4.06
CA ASP A 263 -29.75 -26.04 -3.19
C ASP A 263 -28.84 -25.05 -3.97
N ALA A 264 -29.04 -24.92 -5.28
CA ALA A 264 -28.35 -23.95 -6.11
C ALA A 264 -29.29 -22.79 -6.54
N TYR A 265 -28.79 -21.57 -6.41
CA TYR A 265 -29.49 -20.30 -6.70
C TYR A 265 -28.84 -19.49 -7.83
N SER A 266 -27.95 -20.10 -8.60
CA SER A 266 -27.32 -19.57 -9.80
C SER A 266 -27.19 -20.68 -10.84
N ASP A 267 -27.06 -20.34 -12.11
CA ASP A 267 -26.70 -21.31 -13.15
C ASP A 267 -25.18 -21.50 -13.22
N ASN A 268 -24.76 -22.70 -13.62
CA ASN A 268 -23.40 -23.03 -13.97
C ASN A 268 -23.39 -23.73 -15.34
N ILE A 269 -23.18 -22.94 -16.40
CA ILE A 269 -23.21 -23.42 -17.78
C ILE A 269 -21.81 -23.30 -18.38
N LEU A 270 -21.23 -24.43 -18.78
CA LEU A 270 -19.93 -24.49 -19.46
C LEU A 270 -20.13 -24.72 -20.95
N GLY A 271 -19.50 -23.89 -21.77
CA GLY A 271 -19.51 -24.02 -23.23
C GLY A 271 -18.16 -24.44 -23.78
N PHE A 272 -18.20 -25.36 -24.75
CA PHE A 272 -17.04 -25.87 -25.46
C PHE A 272 -17.31 -25.90 -26.96
N ALA A 273 -16.33 -25.44 -27.73
CA ALA A 273 -16.30 -25.59 -29.18
C ALA A 273 -15.00 -26.31 -29.56
N ASN A 274 -15.11 -27.48 -30.19
CA ASN A 274 -13.97 -28.34 -30.57
C ASN A 274 -12.99 -28.58 -29.40
N ASN A 275 -13.51 -28.93 -28.22
CA ASN A 275 -12.74 -29.14 -26.97
C ASN A 275 -12.07 -27.89 -26.37
N ILE A 276 -12.28 -26.73 -26.97
CA ILE A 276 -11.82 -25.44 -26.47
C ILE A 276 -12.93 -24.81 -25.64
N ARG A 277 -12.59 -24.38 -24.43
CA ARG A 277 -13.53 -23.72 -23.53
C ARG A 277 -13.83 -22.31 -24.02
N THR A 278 -15.10 -22.03 -24.27
CA THR A 278 -15.57 -20.71 -24.72
C THR A 278 -15.98 -19.85 -23.52
N ILE A 279 -14.98 -19.29 -22.84
CA ILE A 279 -15.13 -18.56 -21.57
C ILE A 279 -16.03 -17.31 -21.74
N ASP A 280 -15.89 -16.60 -22.85
CA ASP A 280 -16.66 -15.38 -23.16
C ASP A 280 -18.03 -15.68 -23.78
N GLY A 281 -18.43 -16.96 -23.83
CA GLY A 281 -19.71 -17.38 -24.37
C GLY A 281 -19.66 -17.74 -25.85
N GLY A 282 -20.73 -17.42 -26.58
CA GLY A 282 -20.83 -17.66 -28.02
C GLY A 282 -22.20 -18.12 -28.46
N THR A 283 -22.34 -18.29 -29.78
CA THR A 283 -23.62 -18.58 -30.44
C THR A 283 -24.28 -19.87 -29.97
N HIS A 284 -23.50 -20.90 -29.62
CA HIS A 284 -23.97 -22.16 -29.02
C HIS A 284 -24.61 -21.95 -27.64
N LEU A 285 -23.96 -21.18 -26.76
CA LEU A 285 -24.47 -20.87 -25.43
C LEU A 285 -25.71 -19.97 -25.48
N GLU A 286 -25.72 -18.97 -26.36
CA GLU A 286 -26.91 -18.15 -26.60
C GLU A 286 -28.11 -18.99 -27.07
N GLY A 287 -27.87 -19.91 -28.00
CA GLY A 287 -28.87 -20.86 -28.48
C GLY A 287 -29.45 -21.69 -27.34
N LEU A 288 -28.60 -22.27 -26.49
CA LEU A 288 -29.01 -23.05 -25.32
C LEU A 288 -29.83 -22.21 -24.32
N LYS A 289 -29.38 -20.99 -24.00
CA LYS A 289 -30.10 -20.12 -23.05
C LYS A 289 -31.49 -19.72 -23.60
N ALA A 290 -31.57 -19.40 -24.89
CA ALA A 290 -32.81 -19.01 -25.54
C ALA A 290 -33.83 -20.16 -25.58
N VAL A 291 -33.39 -21.36 -25.97
CA VAL A 291 -34.27 -22.53 -26.09
C VAL A 291 -34.81 -23.00 -24.75
N LEU A 292 -33.97 -23.04 -23.70
CA LEU A 292 -34.40 -23.40 -22.35
C LEU A 292 -35.52 -22.46 -21.88
N THR A 293 -35.32 -21.16 -22.07
CA THR A 293 -36.30 -20.13 -21.68
C THR A 293 -37.61 -20.29 -22.44
N ARG A 294 -37.55 -20.45 -23.76
CA ARG A 294 -38.73 -20.59 -24.63
C ARG A 294 -39.51 -21.87 -24.33
N THR A 295 -38.83 -23.02 -24.26
CA THR A 295 -39.47 -24.32 -24.05
C THR A 295 -40.13 -24.40 -22.67
N LEU A 296 -39.44 -23.98 -21.60
CA LEU A 296 -40.01 -24.06 -20.25
C LEU A 296 -41.18 -23.09 -20.05
N ASN A 297 -41.16 -21.89 -20.66
CA ASN A 297 -42.33 -21.01 -20.66
C ASN A 297 -43.53 -21.64 -21.40
N ASN A 298 -43.30 -22.24 -22.57
CA ASN A 298 -44.36 -22.91 -23.33
C ASN A 298 -44.99 -24.06 -22.53
N VAL A 299 -44.17 -24.90 -21.89
CA VAL A 299 -44.65 -25.99 -21.04
C VAL A 299 -45.40 -25.45 -19.81
N ALA A 300 -44.90 -24.38 -19.17
CA ALA A 300 -45.58 -23.76 -18.03
C ALA A 300 -46.96 -23.19 -18.37
N ARG A 301 -47.12 -22.61 -19.58
CA ARG A 301 -48.43 -22.14 -20.10
C ARG A 301 -49.35 -23.32 -20.38
N LYS A 302 -48.87 -24.33 -21.13
CA LYS A 302 -49.65 -25.54 -21.48
C LYS A 302 -50.15 -26.29 -20.24
N ARG A 303 -49.37 -26.27 -19.15
CA ARG A 303 -49.71 -26.88 -17.86
C ARG A 303 -50.44 -25.95 -16.88
N ASN A 304 -50.83 -24.75 -17.29
CA ASN A 304 -51.52 -23.75 -16.46
C ASN A 304 -50.77 -23.35 -15.16
N LYS A 305 -49.44 -23.45 -15.14
CA LYS A 305 -48.59 -23.00 -14.02
C LYS A 305 -48.35 -21.48 -14.07
N ILE A 306 -48.50 -20.87 -15.26
CA ILE A 306 -48.51 -19.42 -15.51
C ILE A 306 -49.80 -19.09 -16.24
N LYS A 307 -50.60 -18.14 -15.73
CA LYS A 307 -51.87 -17.74 -16.35
C LYS A 307 -51.64 -16.85 -17.56
N GLU A 308 -52.50 -16.85 -18.58
CA GLU A 308 -52.36 -16.03 -19.81
C GLU A 308 -52.03 -14.55 -19.56
N ASN A 309 -52.56 -13.97 -18.49
CA ASN A 309 -52.36 -12.56 -18.13
C ASN A 309 -51.10 -12.28 -17.28
N GLU A 310 -50.38 -13.31 -16.83
CA GLU A 310 -49.11 -13.19 -16.12
C GLU A 310 -47.94 -13.09 -17.12
N PRO A 311 -46.87 -12.34 -16.82
CA PRO A 311 -45.69 -12.28 -17.68
C PRO A 311 -44.94 -13.62 -17.73
N ASN A 312 -44.19 -13.84 -18.81
CA ASN A 312 -43.31 -14.99 -18.93
C ASN A 312 -42.18 -14.94 -17.88
N LEU A 313 -41.67 -16.11 -17.49
CA LEU A 313 -40.46 -16.24 -16.69
C LEU A 313 -39.27 -15.77 -17.52
N ALA A 314 -38.44 -14.89 -16.97
CA ALA A 314 -37.20 -14.50 -17.63
C ALA A 314 -36.21 -15.67 -17.63
N GLY A 315 -35.23 -15.62 -18.53
CA GLY A 315 -34.30 -16.74 -18.71
C GLY A 315 -33.50 -17.08 -17.46
N GLU A 316 -33.16 -16.08 -16.65
CA GLU A 316 -32.46 -16.25 -15.37
C GLU A 316 -33.28 -17.09 -14.38
N ASN A 317 -34.59 -16.84 -14.29
CA ASN A 317 -35.47 -17.58 -13.40
C ASN A 317 -35.56 -19.06 -13.80
N VAL A 318 -35.56 -19.32 -15.10
CA VAL A 318 -35.63 -20.67 -15.67
C VAL A 318 -34.33 -21.44 -15.44
N ARG A 319 -33.19 -20.74 -15.48
CA ARG A 319 -31.86 -21.34 -15.28
C ARG A 319 -31.42 -21.39 -13.82
N GLU A 320 -32.17 -20.83 -12.87
CA GLU A 320 -31.79 -20.87 -11.45
C GLU A 320 -31.55 -22.33 -10.99
N GLY A 321 -30.32 -22.60 -10.54
CA GLY A 321 -29.89 -23.92 -10.08
C GLY A 321 -29.58 -24.92 -11.20
N LEU A 322 -29.52 -24.48 -12.47
CA LEU A 322 -29.14 -25.31 -13.61
C LEU A 322 -27.62 -25.51 -13.66
N THR A 323 -27.16 -26.75 -13.70
CA THR A 323 -25.79 -27.08 -14.10
C THR A 323 -25.82 -27.71 -15.49
N ALA A 324 -25.06 -27.18 -16.43
CA ALA A 324 -25.09 -27.62 -17.83
C ALA A 324 -23.71 -27.57 -18.49
N VAL A 325 -23.47 -28.51 -19.39
CA VAL A 325 -22.31 -28.55 -20.27
C VAL A 325 -22.81 -28.65 -21.71
N ILE A 326 -22.37 -27.74 -22.58
CA ILE A 326 -22.60 -27.80 -24.03
C ILE A 326 -21.27 -27.94 -24.76
N SER A 327 -21.14 -29.00 -25.56
CA SER A 327 -19.99 -29.26 -26.41
C SER A 327 -20.45 -29.27 -27.87
N VAL A 328 -19.90 -28.37 -28.67
CA VAL A 328 -20.16 -28.32 -30.11
C VAL A 328 -18.91 -28.68 -30.89
N LYS A 329 -19.08 -29.50 -31.93
CA LYS A 329 -18.02 -29.93 -32.86
C LYS A 329 -18.34 -29.30 -34.21
N VAL A 330 -17.63 -28.21 -34.52
CA VAL A 330 -17.84 -27.39 -35.72
C VAL A 330 -16.69 -27.65 -36.70
N PRO A 331 -16.95 -27.96 -37.98
CA PRO A 331 -15.88 -28.18 -38.96
C PRO A 331 -14.98 -26.95 -39.18
N GLU A 332 -15.60 -25.77 -39.33
CA GLU A 332 -14.92 -24.48 -39.54
C GLU A 332 -15.34 -23.51 -38.42
N PRO A 333 -14.76 -23.62 -37.21
CA PRO A 333 -15.11 -22.73 -36.12
C PRO A 333 -14.49 -21.35 -36.32
N GLU A 334 -15.31 -20.31 -36.17
CA GLU A 334 -14.93 -18.92 -36.16
C GLU A 334 -14.98 -18.40 -34.71
N PHE A 335 -13.87 -17.88 -34.21
CA PHE A 335 -13.81 -17.29 -32.88
C PHE A 335 -13.63 -15.77 -32.95
N GLU A 336 -14.22 -15.05 -31.99
CA GLU A 336 -13.95 -13.62 -31.80
C GLU A 336 -12.54 -13.47 -31.19
N GLY A 337 -11.54 -13.15 -32.03
CA GLY A 337 -10.16 -12.92 -31.60
C GLY A 337 -9.30 -14.17 -31.43
N GLN A 338 -7.99 -13.96 -31.22
CA GLN A 338 -6.98 -15.03 -31.22
C GLN A 338 -7.07 -15.98 -30.01
N THR A 339 -7.58 -15.50 -28.88
CA THR A 339 -7.67 -16.27 -27.64
C THR A 339 -8.72 -17.39 -27.68
N LYS A 340 -9.50 -17.48 -28.77
CA LYS A 340 -10.53 -18.51 -29.00
C LYS A 340 -11.56 -18.61 -27.86
N THR A 341 -11.91 -17.47 -27.26
CA THR A 341 -12.75 -17.43 -26.05
C THR A 341 -14.24 -17.35 -26.33
N LYS A 342 -14.66 -16.92 -27.53
CA LYS A 342 -16.08 -16.79 -27.91
C LYS A 342 -16.34 -17.31 -29.32
N LEU A 343 -17.34 -18.19 -29.47
CA LEU A 343 -17.73 -18.75 -30.77
C LEU A 343 -18.65 -17.80 -31.54
N GLY A 344 -18.32 -17.51 -32.80
CA GLY A 344 -19.01 -16.56 -33.68
C GLY A 344 -19.91 -17.16 -34.76
N ASN A 345 -19.86 -18.48 -35.00
CA ASN A 345 -20.67 -19.16 -36.03
C ASN A 345 -22.19 -19.00 -35.79
N THR A 346 -22.85 -18.14 -36.55
CA THR A 346 -24.28 -17.78 -36.34
C THR A 346 -25.25 -18.93 -36.53
N GLU A 347 -24.93 -19.87 -37.42
CA GLU A 347 -25.72 -21.07 -37.73
C GLU A 347 -25.82 -22.03 -36.55
N VAL A 348 -24.79 -22.11 -35.71
CA VAL A 348 -24.74 -23.00 -34.53
C VAL A 348 -25.88 -22.67 -33.57
N ARG A 349 -26.21 -21.38 -33.40
CA ARG A 349 -27.32 -20.93 -32.53
C ARG A 349 -28.65 -21.57 -32.92
N GLY A 350 -28.99 -21.54 -34.21
CA GLY A 350 -30.25 -22.09 -34.73
C GLY A 350 -30.30 -23.61 -34.65
N ILE A 351 -29.16 -24.28 -34.83
CA ILE A 351 -29.08 -25.73 -34.70
C ILE A 351 -29.27 -26.18 -33.25
N VAL A 352 -28.59 -25.52 -32.29
CA VAL A 352 -28.74 -25.80 -30.86
C VAL A 352 -30.19 -25.57 -30.42
N ASP A 353 -30.82 -24.46 -30.82
CA ASP A 353 -32.21 -24.16 -30.47
C ASP A 353 -33.21 -25.22 -31.01
N SER A 354 -32.97 -25.73 -32.21
CA SER A 354 -33.80 -26.79 -32.80
C SER A 354 -33.64 -28.13 -32.06
N LEU A 355 -32.41 -28.63 -31.92
CA LEU A 355 -32.14 -29.97 -31.37
C LEU A 355 -32.51 -30.05 -29.88
N VAL A 356 -32.04 -29.08 -29.09
CA VAL A 356 -32.32 -29.06 -27.65
C VAL A 356 -33.82 -28.82 -27.42
N GLY A 357 -34.47 -28.00 -28.24
CA GLY A 357 -35.89 -27.68 -28.09
C GLY A 357 -36.79 -28.90 -28.31
N GLU A 358 -36.51 -29.69 -29.35
CA GLU A 358 -37.24 -30.92 -29.66
C GLU A 358 -37.07 -31.97 -28.55
N THR A 359 -35.83 -32.33 -28.23
CA THR A 359 -35.53 -33.36 -27.23
C THR A 359 -35.98 -32.97 -25.83
N LEU A 360 -35.80 -31.69 -25.43
CA LEU A 360 -36.25 -31.23 -24.13
C LEU A 360 -37.77 -31.24 -24.02
N ASN A 361 -38.49 -30.82 -25.06
CA ASN A 361 -39.94 -30.83 -25.03
C ASN A 361 -40.49 -32.26 -24.94
N GLU A 362 -39.91 -33.19 -25.72
CA GLU A 362 -40.25 -34.62 -25.62
C GLU A 362 -39.99 -35.17 -24.21
N TYR A 363 -38.81 -34.90 -23.65
CA TYR A 363 -38.45 -35.34 -22.29
C TYR A 363 -39.43 -34.82 -21.23
N LEU A 364 -39.80 -33.54 -21.28
CA LEU A 364 -40.72 -32.92 -20.31
C LEU A 364 -42.16 -33.43 -20.46
N GLU A 365 -42.59 -33.79 -21.68
CA GLU A 365 -43.89 -34.42 -21.91
C GLU A 365 -43.94 -35.85 -21.37
N GLN A 366 -42.85 -36.61 -21.51
CA GLN A 366 -42.73 -37.95 -20.96
C GLN A 366 -42.55 -37.97 -19.43
N ASN A 367 -41.96 -36.90 -18.86
CA ASN A 367 -41.65 -36.78 -17.43
C ASN A 367 -42.37 -35.59 -16.78
N PRO A 368 -43.71 -35.63 -16.64
CA PRO A 368 -44.51 -34.49 -16.20
C PRO A 368 -44.18 -34.05 -14.76
N GLN A 369 -43.79 -34.96 -13.88
CA GLN A 369 -43.38 -34.64 -12.50
C GLN A 369 -42.09 -33.81 -12.46
N VAL A 370 -41.11 -34.16 -13.30
CA VAL A 370 -39.86 -33.40 -13.43
C VAL A 370 -40.15 -32.01 -13.99
N ALA A 371 -40.98 -31.92 -15.03
CA ALA A 371 -41.40 -30.65 -15.61
C ALA A 371 -42.08 -29.73 -14.57
N ASP A 372 -43.01 -30.26 -13.79
CA ASP A 372 -43.70 -29.50 -12.73
C ASP A 372 -42.71 -28.99 -11.68
N THR A 373 -41.74 -29.80 -11.27
CA THR A 373 -40.76 -29.45 -10.23
C THR A 373 -39.80 -28.35 -10.72
N ILE A 374 -39.31 -28.45 -11.97
CA ILE A 374 -38.46 -27.42 -12.60
C ILE A 374 -39.23 -26.09 -12.72
N ILE A 375 -40.47 -26.14 -13.20
CA ILE A 375 -41.32 -24.95 -13.36
C ILE A 375 -41.64 -24.32 -12.01
N GLU A 376 -41.92 -25.11 -10.99
CA GLU A 376 -42.19 -24.61 -9.64
C GLU A 376 -40.98 -23.87 -9.05
N LYS A 377 -39.77 -24.42 -9.21
CA LYS A 377 -38.53 -23.73 -8.83
C LYS A 377 -38.37 -22.42 -9.59
N ALA A 378 -38.58 -22.42 -10.91
CA ALA A 378 -38.49 -21.21 -11.72
C ALA A 378 -39.54 -20.14 -11.36
N VAL A 379 -40.76 -20.55 -11.00
CA VAL A 379 -41.82 -19.64 -10.50
C VAL A 379 -41.46 -19.07 -9.12
N GLN A 380 -40.85 -19.86 -8.24
CA GLN A 380 -40.37 -19.38 -6.94
C GLN A 380 -39.25 -18.35 -7.13
N ALA A 381 -38.27 -18.64 -8.00
CA ALA A 381 -37.22 -17.71 -8.41
C ALA A 381 -37.80 -16.39 -8.94
N TYR A 382 -38.78 -16.47 -9.84
CA TYR A 382 -39.49 -15.30 -10.37
C TYR A 382 -40.19 -14.48 -9.29
N LYS A 383 -40.91 -15.12 -8.36
CA LYS A 383 -41.56 -14.42 -7.25
C LYS A 383 -40.55 -13.73 -6.33
N ALA A 384 -39.41 -14.37 -6.06
CA ALA A 384 -38.32 -13.79 -5.27
C ALA A 384 -37.71 -12.57 -5.99
N ALA A 385 -37.42 -12.68 -7.28
CA ALA A 385 -36.89 -11.61 -8.11
C ALA A 385 -37.86 -10.42 -8.22
N GLU A 386 -39.16 -10.67 -8.45
CA GLU A 386 -40.20 -9.63 -8.45
C GLU A 386 -40.32 -8.93 -7.10
N ALA A 387 -40.29 -9.69 -5.99
CA ALA A 387 -40.35 -9.12 -4.65
C ALA A 387 -39.12 -8.24 -4.38
N ALA A 388 -37.92 -8.68 -4.78
CA ALA A 388 -36.69 -7.91 -4.68
C ALA A 388 -36.71 -6.66 -5.59
N ARG A 389 -37.24 -6.77 -6.83
CA ARG A 389 -37.41 -5.63 -7.74
C ARG A 389 -38.40 -4.61 -7.15
N ARG A 390 -39.55 -5.04 -6.65
CA ARG A 390 -40.54 -4.16 -6.01
C ARG A 390 -40.00 -3.49 -4.76
N ALA A 391 -39.25 -4.23 -3.92
CA ALA A 391 -38.59 -3.65 -2.76
C ALA A 391 -37.59 -2.56 -3.17
N ARG A 392 -36.81 -2.80 -4.24
CA ARG A 392 -35.88 -1.81 -4.80
C ARG A 392 -36.60 -0.64 -5.46
N ASP A 393 -37.64 -0.85 -6.25
CA ASP A 393 -38.42 0.23 -6.87
C ASP A 393 -39.09 1.12 -5.82
N LEU A 394 -39.52 0.55 -4.69
CA LEU A 394 -40.04 1.31 -3.55
C LEU A 394 -38.96 2.21 -2.92
N VAL A 395 -37.72 1.71 -2.82
CA VAL A 395 -36.55 2.46 -2.33
C VAL A 395 -36.10 3.51 -3.37
N ARG A 396 -36.10 3.15 -4.66
CA ARG A 396 -35.72 4.01 -5.79
C ARG A 396 -36.70 5.16 -5.96
N ARG A 397 -38.02 4.92 -5.86
CA ARG A 397 -39.06 5.96 -5.90
C ARG A 397 -38.95 6.95 -4.73
N LYS A 398 -38.50 6.52 -3.55
CA LYS A 398 -38.15 7.45 -2.45
C LYS A 398 -36.89 8.27 -2.75
N SER A 399 -35.99 7.76 -3.60
CA SER A 399 -34.72 8.38 -3.98
C SER A 399 -34.78 9.24 -5.25
N VAL A 400 -35.88 9.28 -6.04
CA VAL A 400 -35.91 10.03 -7.32
C VAL A 400 -35.68 11.55 -7.16
N LEU A 401 -35.85 12.10 -5.96
CA LEU A 401 -35.53 13.50 -5.65
C LEU A 401 -34.06 13.75 -5.27
N GLU A 402 -33.24 12.71 -5.12
CA GLU A 402 -31.80 12.81 -4.80
C GLU A 402 -31.00 11.86 -5.71
N SER A 403 -30.04 12.40 -6.47
CA SER A 403 -29.05 11.61 -7.23
C SER A 403 -28.56 10.43 -6.39
N SER A 404 -28.67 9.19 -6.89
CA SER A 404 -28.41 7.96 -6.12
C SER A 404 -27.15 8.12 -5.27
N PRO A 405 -27.26 8.24 -3.93
CA PRO A 405 -26.11 8.55 -3.12
C PRO A 405 -25.20 7.33 -3.13
N LEU A 406 -23.96 7.53 -3.61
CA LEU A 406 -22.88 6.57 -3.41
C LEU A 406 -22.88 6.09 -1.95
N PRO A 407 -22.52 4.82 -1.67
CA PRO A 407 -22.48 4.33 -0.31
C PRO A 407 -21.66 5.31 0.55
N GLY A 408 -22.22 5.81 1.67
CA GLY A 408 -21.57 6.88 2.45
C GLY A 408 -20.17 6.54 2.99
N LYS A 409 -19.80 5.25 2.97
CA LYS A 409 -18.48 4.74 3.34
C LYS A 409 -17.48 4.69 2.18
N LEU A 410 -17.94 4.73 0.93
CA LEU A 410 -17.09 4.72 -0.26
C LEU A 410 -16.31 6.04 -0.34
N ALA A 411 -14.99 5.94 -0.42
CA ALA A 411 -14.11 7.05 -0.75
C ALA A 411 -13.76 6.98 -2.24
N ASP A 412 -14.55 7.64 -3.09
CA ASP A 412 -14.43 7.60 -4.55
C ASP A 412 -13.13 8.28 -5.06
N CYS A 413 -12.77 8.03 -6.33
CA CYS A 413 -11.72 8.73 -7.06
C CYS A 413 -12.30 9.85 -7.96
N SER A 414 -11.44 10.76 -8.44
CA SER A 414 -11.87 11.84 -9.33
C SER A 414 -11.96 11.42 -10.81
N GLU A 415 -11.16 10.44 -11.22
CA GLU A 415 -11.19 9.84 -12.55
C GLU A 415 -12.54 9.15 -12.76
N ARG A 416 -13.09 9.32 -13.96
CA ARG A 416 -14.39 8.78 -14.35
C ARG A 416 -14.27 7.70 -15.41
N ASP A 417 -13.12 7.60 -16.06
CA ASP A 417 -12.77 6.54 -16.98
C ASP A 417 -12.59 5.20 -16.21
N PRO A 418 -13.47 4.20 -16.39
CA PRO A 418 -13.38 2.95 -15.67
C PRO A 418 -12.10 2.18 -15.93
N GLU A 419 -11.49 2.31 -17.13
CA GLU A 419 -10.24 1.61 -17.48
C GLU A 419 -9.05 2.07 -16.65
N LYS A 420 -9.05 3.35 -16.25
CA LYS A 420 -7.99 3.96 -15.44
C LYS A 420 -8.30 3.89 -13.96
N SER A 421 -9.56 3.69 -13.60
CA SER A 421 -10.04 3.75 -12.23
C SER A 421 -9.93 2.38 -11.55
N GLU A 422 -9.52 2.40 -10.30
CA GLU A 422 -9.35 1.21 -9.45
C GLU A 422 -10.12 1.39 -8.16
N ILE A 423 -10.55 0.29 -7.55
CA ILE A 423 -11.20 0.31 -6.24
C ILE A 423 -10.56 -0.72 -5.33
N TYR A 424 -10.19 -0.29 -4.13
CA TYR A 424 -9.63 -1.13 -3.08
C TYR A 424 -10.72 -1.48 -2.07
N ILE A 425 -10.98 -2.77 -1.91
CA ILE A 425 -11.90 -3.30 -0.89
C ILE A 425 -11.05 -3.69 0.31
N VAL A 426 -11.25 -3.01 1.45
CA VAL A 426 -10.41 -3.14 2.65
C VAL A 426 -11.20 -3.61 3.87
N GLU A 427 -10.53 -4.35 4.76
CA GLU A 427 -11.11 -4.81 6.03
C GLU A 427 -11.12 -3.70 7.10
N GLY A 428 -12.29 -3.45 7.69
CA GLY A 428 -12.47 -2.54 8.82
C GLY A 428 -12.54 -1.06 8.46
N ASP A 429 -13.08 -0.26 9.39
CA ASP A 429 -12.97 1.21 9.38
C ASP A 429 -11.57 1.66 9.86
N SER A 430 -10.56 0.76 9.87
CA SER A 430 -9.31 0.80 10.66
C SER A 430 -8.27 1.82 10.19
N ALA A 431 -8.75 3.02 9.88
CA ALA A 431 -7.97 4.12 9.36
C ALA A 431 -8.65 5.48 9.63
N GLY A 432 -9.35 5.67 10.75
CA GLY A 432 -10.09 6.91 10.96
C GLY A 432 -10.43 7.24 12.40
N GLY A 433 -9.42 7.59 13.19
CA GLY A 433 -9.62 8.29 14.45
C GLY A 433 -10.07 9.73 14.20
N CYS A 434 -11.02 10.27 14.98
CA CYS A 434 -11.65 11.58 14.73
C CYS A 434 -11.91 12.36 16.04
N PHE A 435 -12.11 13.68 15.97
CA PHE A 435 -12.27 14.58 17.12
C PHE A 435 -13.69 15.10 17.29
N HIS A 436 -14.07 15.46 18.52
CA HIS A 436 -15.28 16.21 18.76
C HIS A 436 -15.25 17.57 18.04
N GLY A 437 -16.38 18.00 17.49
CA GLY A 437 -16.46 19.21 16.64
C GLY A 437 -16.06 20.53 17.32
N ASP A 438 -16.09 20.57 18.65
CA ASP A 438 -15.67 21.75 19.43
C ASP A 438 -14.17 21.73 19.80
N THR A 439 -13.43 20.70 19.39
CA THR A 439 -11.97 20.66 19.57
C THR A 439 -11.32 21.71 18.68
N GLU A 440 -10.43 22.52 19.25
CA GLU A 440 -9.78 23.64 18.56
C GLU A 440 -8.40 23.26 18.00
N ILE A 441 -8.10 23.78 16.81
CA ILE A 441 -6.81 23.63 16.12
C ILE A 441 -6.04 24.94 16.22
N ALA A 442 -4.74 24.85 16.51
CA ALA A 442 -3.84 26.00 16.55
C ALA A 442 -3.47 26.42 15.11
N LEU A 443 -3.97 27.58 14.67
CA LEU A 443 -3.66 28.11 13.35
C LEU A 443 -2.50 29.10 13.38
N VAL A 444 -1.86 29.22 12.22
CA VAL A 444 -0.64 30.02 12.02
C VAL A 444 -0.95 31.52 11.86
N ASP A 445 -2.22 31.87 11.66
CA ASP A 445 -2.70 33.26 11.71
C ASP A 445 -2.97 33.79 13.13
N GLY A 446 -2.66 32.99 14.16
CA GLY A 446 -2.85 33.32 15.57
C GLY A 446 -4.25 33.01 16.11
N ARG A 447 -5.18 32.52 15.28
CA ARG A 447 -6.50 32.07 15.75
C ARG A 447 -6.45 30.62 16.22
N ASN A 448 -7.34 30.28 17.15
CA ASN A 448 -7.72 28.89 17.42
C ASN A 448 -9.14 28.72 16.90
N LEU A 449 -9.38 27.77 16.00
CA LEU A 449 -10.71 27.51 15.45
C LEU A 449 -11.12 26.08 15.76
N SER A 450 -12.39 25.89 16.14
CA SER A 450 -12.96 24.56 16.28
C SER A 450 -13.14 23.88 14.93
N PHE A 451 -13.19 22.54 14.90
CA PHE A 451 -13.48 21.81 13.66
C PHE A 451 -14.78 22.30 12.99
N LYS A 452 -15.85 22.57 13.74
CA LYS A 452 -17.11 23.12 13.20
C LYS A 452 -16.91 24.48 12.51
N GLN A 453 -16.10 25.35 13.11
CA GLN A 453 -15.78 26.66 12.54
C GLN A 453 -14.93 26.52 11.27
N LEU A 454 -13.95 25.62 11.27
CA LEU A 454 -13.14 25.31 10.09
C LEU A 454 -13.98 24.78 8.93
N VAL A 455 -14.93 23.87 9.16
CA VAL A 455 -15.87 23.41 8.11
C VAL A 455 -16.63 24.60 7.51
N THR A 456 -17.12 25.49 8.37
CA THR A 456 -17.91 26.66 7.95
C THR A 456 -17.08 27.67 7.16
N GLU A 457 -15.88 27.99 7.62
CA GLU A 457 -14.98 28.94 6.96
C GLU A 457 -14.41 28.38 5.66
N GLN A 458 -14.08 27.08 5.60
CA GLN A 458 -13.60 26.44 4.38
C GLN A 458 -14.70 26.31 3.31
N ALA A 459 -15.98 26.12 3.71
CA ALA A 459 -17.12 26.18 2.78
C ALA A 459 -17.33 27.57 2.18
N GLN A 460 -16.84 28.64 2.82
CA GLN A 460 -16.81 30.00 2.29
C GLN A 460 -15.57 30.28 1.42
N GLY A 461 -14.72 29.28 1.18
CA GLY A 461 -13.51 29.40 0.37
C GLY A 461 -12.31 30.01 1.10
N LYS A 462 -12.34 30.11 2.45
CA LYS A 462 -11.17 30.58 3.21
C LYS A 462 -10.13 29.46 3.37
N GLU A 463 -8.86 29.83 3.23
CA GLU A 463 -7.74 28.93 3.47
C GLU A 463 -7.22 29.04 4.91
N HIS A 464 -6.77 27.92 5.46
CA HIS A 464 -6.24 27.80 6.82
C HIS A 464 -4.93 27.04 6.83
N PHE A 465 -4.03 27.40 7.75
CA PHE A 465 -2.72 26.76 7.90
C PHE A 465 -2.48 26.43 9.37
N CYS A 466 -1.94 25.23 9.64
CA CYS A 466 -1.68 24.73 10.98
C CYS A 466 -0.20 24.35 11.18
N TYR A 467 0.18 24.17 12.44
CA TYR A 467 1.50 23.68 12.81
C TYR A 467 1.59 22.16 12.64
N THR A 468 2.74 21.66 12.19
CA THR A 468 3.01 20.23 12.00
C THR A 468 4.44 19.85 12.39
N ILE A 469 4.71 18.57 12.64
CA ILE A 469 6.06 18.00 12.82
C ILE A 469 6.44 17.23 11.56
N ARG A 470 7.60 17.54 10.97
CA ARG A 470 8.14 16.84 9.78
C ARG A 470 8.87 15.55 10.19
N ASP A 471 9.12 14.66 9.23
CA ASP A 471 9.79 13.35 9.46
C ASP A 471 11.16 13.45 10.15
N ASN A 472 11.85 14.58 10.00
CA ASN A 472 13.13 14.84 10.66
C ASN A 472 12.98 15.40 12.09
N GLY A 473 11.76 15.41 12.64
CA GLY A 473 11.43 15.94 13.97
C GLY A 473 11.34 17.47 14.05
N THR A 474 11.47 18.19 12.91
CA THR A 474 11.42 19.65 12.91
C THR A 474 9.99 20.19 12.81
N ILE A 475 9.71 21.32 13.49
CA ILE A 475 8.43 21.99 13.37
C ILE A 475 8.27 22.69 12.01
N GLY A 476 7.08 22.59 11.43
CA GLY A 476 6.70 23.14 10.14
C GLY A 476 5.29 23.73 10.13
N VAL A 477 4.89 24.26 8.98
CA VAL A 477 3.54 24.76 8.68
C VAL A 477 3.03 24.02 7.45
N GLU A 478 1.72 23.72 7.43
CA GLU A 478 1.07 23.06 6.31
C GLU A 478 -0.39 23.52 6.17
N ARG A 479 -0.95 23.40 4.96
CA ARG A 479 -2.34 23.81 4.67
C ARG A 479 -3.34 22.80 5.25
N VAL A 480 -4.35 23.31 5.94
CA VAL A 480 -5.51 22.54 6.37
C VAL A 480 -6.48 22.40 5.20
N ILE A 481 -6.78 21.15 4.82
CA ILE A 481 -7.76 20.85 3.77
C ILE A 481 -8.84 19.88 4.27
N ASN A 482 -9.95 19.85 3.54
CA ASN A 482 -11.07 18.92 3.73
C ASN A 482 -11.62 18.76 5.16
N ALA A 483 -11.75 19.87 5.91
CA ALA A 483 -12.45 19.87 7.20
C ALA A 483 -13.88 19.33 7.03
N ARG A 484 -14.24 18.24 7.72
CA ARG A 484 -15.56 17.61 7.56
C ARG A 484 -15.96 16.74 8.76
N ILE A 485 -17.26 16.44 8.85
CA ILE A 485 -17.77 15.36 9.70
C ILE A 485 -17.34 14.03 9.08
N THR A 486 -16.74 13.16 9.89
CA THR A 486 -16.23 11.85 9.46
C THR A 486 -17.11 10.70 9.94
N LYS A 487 -17.65 10.77 11.15
CA LYS A 487 -18.63 9.82 11.70
C LYS A 487 -19.68 10.59 12.51
N LYS A 488 -20.94 10.17 12.41
CA LYS A 488 -22.04 10.65 13.27
C LYS A 488 -22.26 9.67 14.41
N ASP A 489 -22.66 10.17 15.58
CA ASP A 489 -22.96 9.34 16.76
C ASP A 489 -21.84 8.34 17.12
N ALA A 490 -20.59 8.80 17.15
CA ALA A 490 -19.43 7.96 17.44
C ALA A 490 -19.19 7.81 18.96
N GLU A 491 -18.68 6.65 19.37
CA GLU A 491 -18.14 6.46 20.71
C GLU A 491 -16.84 7.25 20.87
N VAL A 492 -16.73 7.97 21.98
CA VAL A 492 -15.60 8.86 22.25
C VAL A 492 -15.06 8.64 23.66
N ILE A 493 -13.80 9.00 23.83
CA ILE A 493 -13.15 9.12 25.12
C ILE A 493 -12.73 10.57 25.35
N LYS A 494 -12.71 10.96 26.61
CA LYS A 494 -12.21 12.25 27.08
C LYS A 494 -10.84 12.05 27.70
N ILE A 495 -9.84 12.68 27.11
CA ILE A 495 -8.47 12.73 27.60
C ILE A 495 -8.28 14.05 28.33
N THR A 496 -7.98 14.01 29.63
CA THR A 496 -7.66 15.20 30.41
C THR A 496 -6.15 15.35 30.53
N LEU A 497 -5.62 16.51 30.13
CA LEU A 497 -4.21 16.85 30.26
C LEU A 497 -3.92 17.46 31.65
N ASP A 498 -2.66 17.45 32.06
CA ASP A 498 -2.14 17.97 33.34
C ASP A 498 -2.48 19.43 33.66
N HIS A 499 -2.65 20.26 32.64
CA HIS A 499 -3.05 21.66 32.76
C HIS A 499 -4.58 21.85 32.77
N GLY A 500 -5.35 20.76 32.82
CA GLY A 500 -6.81 20.77 33.00
C GLY A 500 -7.64 20.83 31.72
N GLU A 501 -7.01 20.95 30.55
CA GLU A 501 -7.71 20.89 29.26
C GLU A 501 -8.15 19.47 28.91
N ALA A 502 -9.31 19.35 28.27
CA ALA A 502 -9.90 18.08 27.89
C ALA A 502 -10.04 17.94 26.37
N ILE A 503 -9.52 16.85 25.82
CA ILE A 503 -9.63 16.49 24.41
C ILE A 503 -10.61 15.33 24.28
N ILE A 504 -11.66 15.50 23.46
CA ILE A 504 -12.64 14.44 23.20
C ILE A 504 -12.42 13.89 21.79
N CYS A 505 -12.11 12.59 21.69
CA CYS A 505 -11.79 11.93 20.43
C CYS A 505 -12.21 10.46 20.44
N THR A 506 -12.20 9.81 19.28
CA THR A 506 -12.48 8.37 19.20
C THR A 506 -11.34 7.56 19.86
N PRO A 507 -11.64 6.38 20.46
CA PRO A 507 -10.66 5.57 21.19
C PRO A 507 -9.39 5.19 20.39
N ASP A 508 -9.51 5.10 19.07
CA ASP A 508 -8.47 4.70 18.12
C ASP A 508 -7.59 5.87 17.63
N HIS A 509 -7.88 7.12 18.00
CA HIS A 509 -7.16 8.27 17.47
C HIS A 509 -5.70 8.33 17.94
N LEU A 510 -4.75 8.57 17.03
CA LEU A 510 -3.31 8.51 17.34
C LEU A 510 -2.76 9.86 17.81
N PHE A 511 -2.05 9.84 18.94
CA PHE A 511 -1.30 10.97 19.49
C PHE A 511 0.20 10.80 19.20
N LEU A 512 0.87 11.90 18.86
CA LEU A 512 2.32 11.91 18.64
C LEU A 512 3.05 12.00 19.99
N LEU A 513 3.89 11.03 20.28
CA LEU A 513 4.74 11.01 21.48
C LEU A 513 6.03 11.81 21.24
N ARG A 514 6.69 12.20 22.33
CA ARG A 514 7.93 13.00 22.30
C ARG A 514 9.11 12.29 21.62
N ASP A 515 9.10 10.96 21.57
CA ASP A 515 10.10 10.15 20.87
C ASP A 515 9.84 10.01 19.36
N GLY A 516 8.73 10.58 18.87
CA GLY A 516 8.31 10.54 17.46
C GLY A 516 7.40 9.37 17.10
N SER A 517 7.11 8.46 18.04
CA SER A 517 6.16 7.35 17.83
C SER A 517 4.71 7.77 18.04
N TYR A 518 3.77 6.95 17.55
CA TYR A 518 2.33 7.19 17.70
C TYR A 518 1.69 6.17 18.63
N LYS A 519 0.72 6.62 19.44
CA LYS A 519 -0.07 5.75 20.34
C LYS A 519 -1.53 6.13 20.28
N SER A 520 -2.43 5.14 20.30
CA SER A 520 -3.88 5.38 20.26
C SER A 520 -4.38 5.99 21.57
N ALA A 521 -5.44 6.80 21.45
CA ALA A 521 -6.07 7.53 22.53
C ALA A 521 -6.45 6.62 23.71
N ALA A 522 -6.97 5.43 23.44
CA ALA A 522 -7.34 4.45 24.45
C ALA A 522 -6.15 3.70 25.08
N ALA A 523 -5.00 3.67 24.41
CA ALA A 523 -3.78 3.03 24.90
C ALA A 523 -2.83 4.01 25.60
N LEU A 524 -3.13 5.31 25.60
CA LEU A 524 -2.38 6.30 26.36
C LEU A 524 -2.44 5.98 27.85
N THR A 525 -1.35 6.29 28.54
CA THR A 525 -1.19 6.13 29.98
C THR A 525 -0.65 7.43 30.55
N PRO A 526 -0.81 7.67 31.87
CA PRO A 526 -0.16 8.79 32.52
C PRO A 526 1.37 8.79 32.41
N GLU A 527 1.97 7.68 31.97
CA GLU A 527 3.42 7.57 31.77
C GLU A 527 3.91 8.14 30.44
N ASP A 528 3.03 8.24 29.44
CA ASP A 528 3.39 8.69 28.10
C ASP A 528 3.59 10.21 28.04
N ALA A 529 4.66 10.64 27.38
CA ALA A 529 4.98 12.05 27.15
C ALA A 529 4.56 12.47 25.74
N LEU A 530 3.54 13.32 25.63
CA LEU A 530 3.03 13.80 24.35
C LEU A 530 3.96 14.88 23.74
N MET A 531 3.99 14.97 22.41
CA MET A 531 4.75 15.99 21.69
C MET A 531 4.13 17.38 21.87
N PRO A 532 4.84 18.37 22.46
CA PRO A 532 4.26 19.66 22.80
C PRO A 532 4.41 20.71 21.69
N LEU A 533 3.43 21.62 21.59
CA LEU A 533 3.54 22.88 20.86
C LEU A 533 3.80 24.02 21.85
N TYR A 534 5.03 24.55 21.87
CA TYR A 534 5.36 25.76 22.65
C TYR A 534 5.43 26.99 21.75
N ARG A 535 4.78 28.07 22.20
CA ARG A 535 4.73 29.37 21.53
C ARG A 535 5.15 30.48 22.48
N LYS A 536 5.84 31.50 21.97
CA LYS A 536 6.11 32.74 22.69
C LYS A 536 6.19 33.92 21.73
N LEU A 537 6.14 35.14 22.26
CA LEU A 537 6.48 36.34 21.51
C LEU A 537 7.97 36.65 21.66
N SER A 538 8.60 37.02 20.55
CA SER A 538 9.96 37.55 20.51
C SER A 538 10.05 38.85 21.31
N ALA A 539 11.13 38.97 22.09
CA ALA A 539 11.45 40.15 22.86
C ALA A 539 12.93 40.53 22.64
N LEU A 540 13.24 41.82 22.54
CA LEU A 540 14.62 42.31 22.29
C LEU A 540 15.62 41.91 23.40
N ARG A 541 15.12 41.54 24.58
CA ARG A 541 15.93 41.02 25.69
C ARG A 541 16.41 39.57 25.48
N ASP A 542 15.83 38.86 24.53
CA ASP A 542 16.16 37.46 24.25
C ASP A 542 17.46 37.39 23.41
N PRO A 543 18.45 36.57 23.79
CA PRO A 543 19.72 36.49 23.07
C PRO A 543 19.53 36.11 21.59
N GLY A 544 20.05 36.93 20.68
CA GLY A 544 20.01 36.68 19.23
C GLY A 544 18.73 37.14 18.52
N ILE A 545 17.81 37.83 19.21
CA ILE A 545 16.53 38.31 18.65
C ILE A 545 16.61 39.82 18.35
N THR A 546 16.49 40.18 17.08
CA THR A 546 16.59 41.59 16.61
C THR A 546 15.24 42.25 16.32
N ILE A 547 14.14 41.49 16.42
CA ILE A 547 12.78 41.94 16.13
C ILE A 547 11.84 41.63 17.29
N ASN A 548 10.96 42.57 17.65
CA ASN A 548 10.05 42.48 18.79
C ASN A 548 8.60 42.25 18.38
N GLY A 549 7.89 41.42 19.14
CA GLY A 549 6.45 41.19 18.99
C GLY A 549 6.04 40.28 17.83
N TYR A 550 6.99 39.51 17.28
CA TYR A 550 6.72 38.41 16.35
C TYR A 550 6.55 37.10 17.11
N GLU A 551 5.64 36.24 16.65
CA GLU A 551 5.48 34.90 17.20
C GLU A 551 6.68 34.01 16.89
N MET A 552 7.06 33.22 17.90
CA MET A 552 8.07 32.18 17.81
C MET A 552 7.50 30.87 18.31
N VAL A 553 7.89 29.78 17.65
CA VAL A 553 7.56 28.41 18.03
C VAL A 553 8.82 27.61 18.35
N TRP A 554 8.68 26.68 19.28
CA TRP A 554 9.79 25.82 19.68
C TRP A 554 9.99 24.69 18.68
N ASN A 555 11.23 24.46 18.27
CA ASN A 555 11.61 23.33 17.43
C ASN A 555 12.12 22.16 18.29
N PRO A 556 11.39 21.02 18.39
CA PRO A 556 11.79 19.91 19.25
C PRO A 556 13.12 19.25 18.84
N ALA A 557 13.42 19.18 17.53
CA ALA A 557 14.64 18.52 17.05
C ALA A 557 15.93 19.31 17.32
N SER A 558 15.88 20.65 17.30
CA SER A 558 17.07 21.50 17.49
C SER A 558 17.13 22.22 18.82
N ASP A 559 16.15 22.00 19.72
CA ASP A 559 16.06 22.63 21.04
C ASP A 559 16.17 24.17 20.96
N SER A 560 15.50 24.77 19.96
CA SER A 560 15.63 26.20 19.66
C SER A 560 14.31 26.85 19.26
N TRP A 561 14.19 28.15 19.52
CA TRP A 561 13.05 28.95 19.09
C TRP A 561 13.21 29.46 17.65
N LEU A 562 12.18 29.26 16.83
CA LEU A 562 12.12 29.70 15.43
C LEU A 562 10.98 30.71 15.26
N PHE A 563 11.16 31.69 14.38
CA PHE A 563 10.09 32.63 14.06
C PHE A 563 9.02 31.99 13.17
N THR A 564 7.74 32.13 13.53
CA THR A 564 6.64 31.52 12.76
C THR A 564 6.61 32.01 11.30
N HIS A 565 6.80 33.31 11.06
CA HIS A 565 6.85 33.86 9.70
C HIS A 565 8.01 33.31 8.87
N ALA A 566 9.13 32.93 9.48
CA ALA A 566 10.24 32.29 8.77
C ALA A 566 9.87 30.86 8.35
N ILE A 567 9.16 30.12 9.20
CA ILE A 567 8.67 28.78 8.89
C ILE A 567 7.61 28.84 7.77
N ALA A 568 6.71 29.82 7.81
CA ALA A 568 5.72 30.06 6.76
C ALA A 568 6.35 30.52 5.43
N ASP A 569 7.40 31.33 5.46
CA ASP A 569 8.20 31.67 4.27
C ASP A 569 8.90 30.43 3.68
N TRP A 570 9.46 29.54 4.53
CA TRP A 570 10.03 28.27 4.07
C TRP A 570 8.99 27.37 3.42
N TYR A 571 7.75 27.38 3.91
CA TYR A 571 6.64 26.67 3.27
C TYR A 571 6.36 27.19 1.85
N ASN A 572 6.23 28.51 1.67
CA ASN A 572 6.02 29.11 0.35
C ASN A 572 7.14 28.77 -0.65
N ARG A 573 8.39 28.78 -0.19
CA ARG A 573 9.55 28.39 -1.00
C ARG A 573 9.49 26.92 -1.41
N TRP A 574 9.11 26.04 -0.48
CA TRP A 574 8.99 24.62 -0.76
C TRP A 574 7.85 24.31 -1.74
N GLN A 575 6.75 25.04 -1.67
CA GLN A 575 5.63 24.94 -2.62
C GLN A 575 5.89 25.62 -3.97
N GLY A 576 7.08 26.21 -4.17
CA GLY A 576 7.46 26.86 -5.44
C GLY A 576 6.71 28.17 -5.73
N ILE A 577 6.13 28.82 -4.71
CA ILE A 577 5.38 30.09 -4.86
C ILE A 577 6.34 31.25 -5.15
N TYR A 578 7.57 31.20 -4.62
CA TYR A 578 8.64 32.17 -4.86
C TYR A 578 9.97 31.45 -5.12
N GLN A 579 10.84 32.08 -5.92
CA GLN A 579 12.24 31.71 -6.12
C GLN A 579 13.18 32.57 -5.26
N LEU A 580 14.44 32.13 -5.08
CA LEU A 580 15.45 32.89 -4.32
C LEU A 580 15.72 34.29 -4.90
N GLU A 581 15.42 34.47 -6.18
CA GLU A 581 15.63 35.70 -6.96
C GLU A 581 14.53 36.76 -6.70
N ASP A 582 13.40 36.40 -6.08
CA ASP A 582 12.25 37.28 -5.85
C ASP A 582 12.42 38.25 -4.66
N GLY A 583 13.55 38.18 -3.95
CA GLY A 583 13.93 39.12 -2.90
C GLY A 583 14.31 38.49 -1.55
N GLU A 584 15.06 39.25 -0.75
CA GLU A 584 15.65 38.79 0.51
C GLU A 584 14.78 39.11 1.74
N HIS A 585 13.80 40.01 1.63
CA HIS A 585 12.96 40.43 2.76
C HIS A 585 11.56 39.83 2.70
N CYS A 586 11.15 39.15 3.78
CA CYS A 586 9.77 38.71 3.98
C CYS A 586 8.95 39.81 4.68
N HIS A 587 7.78 40.14 4.13
CA HIS A 587 6.90 41.19 4.62
C HIS A 587 5.45 40.69 4.74
N HIS A 588 4.78 40.99 5.86
CA HIS A 588 3.35 40.74 6.05
C HIS A 588 2.52 41.75 5.25
N ILE A 589 1.69 41.27 4.33
CA ILE A 589 0.89 42.12 3.43
C ILE A 589 -0.08 43.01 4.24
N ASP A 590 -0.67 42.47 5.30
CA ASP A 590 -1.60 43.16 6.19
C ASP A 590 -0.93 43.94 7.35
N PHE A 591 0.40 43.96 7.43
CA PHE A 591 1.19 44.54 8.52
C PHE A 591 0.95 43.93 9.92
N ASN A 592 0.20 42.83 10.02
CA ASN A 592 -0.04 42.10 11.26
C ASN A 592 1.03 41.02 11.47
N LYS A 593 1.91 41.25 12.44
CA LYS A 593 3.04 40.37 12.79
C LYS A 593 2.65 38.98 13.29
N LEU A 594 1.38 38.79 13.66
CA LEU A 594 0.85 37.52 14.17
C LEU A 594 0.10 36.74 13.10
N ASN A 595 -0.26 37.37 11.97
CA ASN A 595 -0.90 36.68 10.87
C ASN A 595 0.16 36.04 9.97
N ASN A 596 0.67 34.88 10.37
CA ASN A 596 1.73 34.18 9.66
C ASN A 596 1.21 33.21 8.60
N ASN A 597 -0.05 33.35 8.15
CA ASN A 597 -0.55 32.58 7.02
C ASN A 597 0.42 32.75 5.84
N PRO A 598 0.86 31.68 5.18
CA PRO A 598 1.75 31.78 4.03
C PRO A 598 1.21 32.69 2.92
N SER A 599 -0.11 32.77 2.74
CA SER A 599 -0.76 33.70 1.79
C SER A 599 -0.69 35.19 2.18
N ASN A 600 -0.36 35.51 3.43
CA ASN A 600 -0.18 36.88 3.93
C ASN A 600 1.30 37.32 3.90
N LEU A 601 2.21 36.48 3.41
CA LEU A 601 3.64 36.79 3.33
C LEU A 601 4.03 37.03 1.87
N GLN A 602 4.81 38.08 1.63
CA GLN A 602 5.41 38.36 0.33
C GLN A 602 6.91 38.61 0.48
N ARG A 603 7.69 38.20 -0.52
CA ARG A 603 9.10 38.57 -0.64
C ARG A 603 9.26 39.82 -1.48
N LEU A 604 10.11 40.73 -0.99
CA LEU A 604 10.45 41.98 -1.66
C LEU A 604 11.97 42.12 -1.72
N SER A 605 12.46 42.79 -2.77
CA SER A 605 13.84 43.27 -2.78
C SER A 605 14.04 44.29 -1.65
N ILE A 606 15.30 44.49 -1.24
CA ILE A 606 15.64 45.52 -0.25
C ILE A 606 15.09 46.89 -0.68
N GLN A 607 15.17 47.21 -1.97
CA GLN A 607 14.74 48.48 -2.53
C GLN A 607 13.21 48.62 -2.48
N ASP A 608 12.47 47.62 -2.94
CA ASP A 608 11.00 47.65 -2.97
C ASP A 608 10.41 47.69 -1.56
N HIS A 609 11.00 46.93 -0.63
CA HIS A 609 10.64 46.94 0.78
C HIS A 609 10.86 48.32 1.40
N LEU A 610 12.01 48.95 1.14
CA LEU A 610 12.30 50.31 1.63
C LEU A 610 11.40 51.37 0.99
N GLU A 611 11.06 51.24 -0.30
CA GLU A 611 10.14 52.15 -0.99
C GLU A 611 8.72 52.05 -0.45
N LEU A 612 8.24 50.83 -0.17
CA LEU A 612 6.95 50.60 0.49
C LEU A 612 6.91 51.31 1.87
N HIS A 613 7.95 51.15 2.70
CA HIS A 613 8.03 51.83 3.99
C HIS A 613 8.13 53.36 3.83
N ARG A 614 8.91 53.87 2.86
CA ARG A 614 8.98 55.32 2.57
C ARG A 614 7.62 55.88 2.17
N TYR A 615 6.87 55.17 1.33
CA TYR A 615 5.52 55.56 0.91
C TYR A 615 4.55 55.61 2.10
N HIS A 616 4.56 54.62 2.99
CA HIS A 616 3.72 54.63 4.19
C HIS A 616 4.14 55.72 5.20
N ILE A 617 5.43 55.98 5.35
CA ILE A 617 5.97 57.07 6.18
C ILE A 617 5.51 58.44 5.66
N GLN A 618 5.45 58.65 4.34
CA GLN A 618 4.91 59.87 3.74
C GLN A 618 3.44 60.12 4.12
N LYS A 619 2.65 59.06 4.24
CA LYS A 619 1.23 59.13 4.64
C LYS A 619 1.00 59.21 6.15
N THR A 620 2.03 58.99 6.96
CA THR A 620 1.92 58.94 8.43
C THR A 620 2.84 59.98 9.08
N LEU A 621 4.11 59.64 9.31
CA LEU A 621 5.08 60.41 10.10
C LEU A 621 5.55 61.69 9.41
N HIS A 622 5.56 61.76 8.09
CA HIS A 622 6.02 62.95 7.34
C HIS A 622 4.89 63.93 6.99
N ARG A 623 3.70 63.77 7.58
CA ARG A 623 2.66 64.79 7.46
C ARG A 623 3.10 66.08 8.19
N PRO A 624 2.89 67.28 7.62
CA PRO A 624 3.36 68.54 8.21
C PRO A 624 2.94 68.73 9.68
N GLU A 625 1.71 68.33 10.01
CA GLU A 625 1.16 68.36 11.36
C GLU A 625 1.86 67.41 12.35
N VAL A 626 2.31 66.24 11.89
CA VAL A 626 3.00 65.24 12.73
C VAL A 626 4.45 65.65 12.95
N ILE A 627 5.11 66.20 11.92
CA ILE A 627 6.48 66.73 12.02
C ILE A 627 6.54 67.85 13.06
N GLU A 628 5.57 68.77 13.05
CA GLU A 628 5.53 69.87 14.01
C GLU A 628 5.27 69.36 15.44
N LYS A 629 4.37 68.39 15.60
CA LYS A 629 4.11 67.73 16.89
C LYS A 629 5.36 67.02 17.44
N CYS A 630 6.11 66.33 16.58
CA CYS A 630 7.38 65.70 16.95
C CYS A 630 8.46 66.73 17.32
N ARG A 631 8.52 67.88 16.63
CA ARG A 631 9.46 68.96 16.95
C ARG A 631 9.19 69.52 18.35
N GLN A 632 7.93 69.75 18.69
CA GLN A 632 7.52 70.24 20.02
C GLN A 632 7.83 69.20 21.11
N LEU A 633 7.55 67.92 20.86
CA LEU A 633 7.88 66.83 21.79
C LEU A 633 9.39 66.70 22.04
N ARG A 634 10.24 66.90 21.04
CA ARG A 634 11.71 66.82 21.19
C ARG A 634 12.31 67.94 22.04
N GLN A 635 11.58 69.03 22.25
CA GLN A 635 12.01 70.15 23.07
C GLN A 635 11.64 69.99 24.55
N THR A 636 10.79 69.02 24.90
CA THR A 636 10.40 68.80 26.30
C THR A 636 11.55 68.21 27.12
N ASP A 637 11.56 68.51 28.42
CA ASP A 637 12.58 67.98 29.33
C ASP A 637 12.44 66.46 29.51
N GLU A 638 11.23 65.94 29.38
CA GLU A 638 10.92 64.51 29.44
C GLU A 638 11.57 63.72 28.29
N PHE A 639 11.51 64.26 27.06
CA PHE A 639 12.20 63.66 25.91
C PHE A 639 13.72 63.73 26.05
N ARG A 640 14.26 64.84 26.58
CA ARG A 640 15.70 64.98 26.84
C ARG A 640 16.18 64.00 27.90
N LEU A 641 15.41 63.76 28.96
CA LEU A 641 15.73 62.79 29.99
C LEU A 641 15.70 61.35 29.44
N MET A 642 14.66 61.03 28.66
CA MET A 642 14.52 59.74 27.98
C MET A 642 15.69 59.49 27.00
N MET A 643 16.10 60.50 26.22
CA MET A 643 17.24 60.37 25.32
C MET A 643 18.55 60.21 26.08
N SER A 644 18.73 60.89 27.21
CA SER A 644 19.89 60.70 28.09
C SER A 644 19.96 59.26 28.62
N GLN A 645 18.83 58.69 29.07
CA GLN A 645 18.74 57.30 29.50
C GLN A 645 19.02 56.32 28.35
N ARG A 646 18.47 56.59 27.16
CA ARG A 646 18.70 55.78 25.95
C ARG A 646 20.16 55.80 25.49
N MET A 647 20.86 56.93 25.63
CA MET A 647 22.29 57.03 25.33
C MET A 647 23.17 56.21 26.30
N LEU A 648 22.63 55.86 27.47
CA LEU A 648 23.28 54.95 28.42
C LEU A 648 22.97 53.47 28.14
N GLU A 649 22.00 53.17 27.28
CA GLU A 649 21.64 51.79 26.94
C GLU A 649 22.74 51.09 26.11
N PRO A 650 22.99 49.79 26.35
CA PRO A 650 24.10 49.05 25.74
C PRO A 650 24.10 49.07 24.19
N GLU A 651 22.92 48.97 23.57
CA GLU A 651 22.77 48.96 22.10
C GLU A 651 23.10 50.32 21.48
N THR A 652 22.62 51.41 22.07
CA THR A 652 22.94 52.77 21.62
C THR A 652 24.43 53.04 21.76
N ARG A 653 25.05 52.58 22.86
CA ARG A 653 26.51 52.64 23.04
C ARG A 653 27.27 51.83 21.99
N GLN A 654 26.73 50.69 21.56
CA GLN A 654 27.33 49.86 20.51
C GLN A 654 27.28 50.54 19.14
N ILE A 655 26.15 51.12 18.76
CA ILE A 655 26.01 51.89 17.50
C ILE A 655 26.96 53.09 17.49
N LEU A 656 27.00 53.85 18.60
CA LEU A 656 27.95 54.95 18.74
C LEU A 656 29.41 54.46 18.71
N SER A 657 29.69 53.27 19.25
CA SER A 657 31.00 52.63 19.16
C SER A 657 31.36 52.25 17.73
N GLU A 658 30.43 51.74 16.94
CA GLU A 658 30.62 51.40 15.51
C GLU A 658 30.83 52.64 14.66
N GLN A 659 30.06 53.70 14.90
CA GLN A 659 30.27 54.99 14.25
C GLN A 659 31.61 55.62 14.63
N ALA A 660 31.99 55.53 15.91
CA ALA A 660 33.32 55.95 16.35
C ALA A 660 34.41 55.12 15.65
N LYS A 661 34.27 53.79 15.56
CA LYS A 661 35.21 52.91 14.82
C LYS A 661 35.33 53.32 13.35
N ALA A 662 34.21 53.60 12.67
CA ALA A 662 34.22 54.09 11.30
C ALA A 662 34.93 55.45 11.18
N GLN A 663 34.78 56.33 12.18
CA GLN A 663 35.50 57.60 12.24
C GLN A 663 37.01 57.39 12.47
N TRP A 664 37.40 56.38 13.25
CA TRP A 664 38.80 55.96 13.46
C TRP A 664 39.46 55.31 12.24
N GLU A 665 38.69 54.87 11.23
CA GLU A 665 39.22 54.42 9.94
C GLU A 665 39.61 55.60 9.04
N VAL A 666 39.10 56.82 9.31
CA VAL A 666 39.49 58.02 8.57
C VAL A 666 40.93 58.40 8.96
N ALA A 667 41.88 58.20 8.04
CA ALA A 667 43.31 58.37 8.28
C ALA A 667 43.68 59.74 8.91
N ALA A 668 43.05 60.83 8.47
CA ALA A 668 43.28 62.17 9.01
C ALA A 668 42.81 62.32 10.47
N TYR A 669 41.65 61.74 10.81
CA TYR A 669 41.11 61.75 12.17
C TYR A 669 41.94 60.86 13.12
N LYS A 670 42.34 59.68 12.63
CA LYS A 670 43.22 58.75 13.35
C LYS A 670 44.57 59.38 13.68
N ALA A 671 45.19 60.07 12.73
CA ALA A 671 46.46 60.75 12.95
C ALA A 671 46.34 61.85 14.02
N TYR A 672 45.31 62.70 13.92
CA TYR A 672 45.03 63.77 14.88
C TYR A 672 44.80 63.22 16.30
N MET A 673 43.95 62.19 16.45
CA MET A 673 43.66 61.61 17.76
C MET A 673 44.85 60.84 18.34
N THR A 674 45.68 60.20 17.51
CA THR A 674 46.89 59.50 17.97
C THR A 674 47.92 60.47 18.52
N GLU A 675 48.12 61.63 17.88
CA GLU A 675 49.01 62.69 18.38
C GLU A 675 48.54 63.24 19.73
N LYS A 676 47.25 63.53 19.86
CA LYS A 676 46.65 63.99 21.12
C LYS A 676 46.75 62.94 22.23
N TRP A 677 46.51 61.67 21.90
CA TRP A 677 46.63 60.59 22.87
C TRP A 677 48.07 60.36 23.31
N ARG A 678 49.06 60.36 22.40
CA ARG A 678 50.48 60.24 22.76
C ARG A 678 50.93 61.36 23.67
N THR A 679 50.56 62.60 23.35
CA THR A 679 50.88 63.76 24.17
C THR A 679 50.31 63.59 25.59
N PHE A 680 49.07 63.11 25.72
CA PHE A 680 48.44 62.82 27.01
C PHE A 680 49.10 61.65 27.76
N TYR A 681 49.38 60.54 27.06
CA TYR A 681 49.98 59.34 27.65
C TYR A 681 51.41 59.59 28.14
N ASP A 682 52.19 60.37 27.39
CA ASP A 682 53.59 60.65 27.73
C ASP A 682 53.73 61.62 28.90
N THR A 683 52.76 62.54 29.05
CA THR A 683 52.73 63.56 30.12
C THR A 683 51.99 63.12 31.38
N ASN A 684 51.15 62.08 31.32
CA ASN A 684 50.37 61.61 32.47
C ASN A 684 50.91 60.28 33.05
N GLU A 685 51.85 60.40 33.98
CA GLU A 685 52.51 59.25 34.62
C GLU A 685 51.53 58.35 35.41
N GLU A 686 50.50 58.94 36.02
CA GLU A 686 49.51 58.22 36.80
C GLU A 686 48.63 57.31 35.91
N TYR A 687 48.22 57.81 34.75
CA TYR A 687 47.48 57.01 33.76
C TYR A 687 48.30 55.81 33.27
N ARG A 688 49.61 55.98 33.07
CA ARG A 688 50.49 54.87 32.65
C ARG A 688 50.57 53.79 33.72
N ARG A 689 50.69 54.18 34.99
CA ARG A 689 50.72 53.22 36.11
C ARG A 689 49.41 52.43 36.21
N GLN A 690 48.27 53.11 36.12
CA GLN A 690 46.95 52.49 36.16
C GLN A 690 46.72 51.55 34.98
N ASN A 691 47.15 51.93 33.76
CA ASN A 691 47.01 51.09 32.58
C ASN A 691 47.86 49.81 32.68
N ALA A 692 49.09 49.91 33.21
CA ALA A 692 49.93 48.73 33.45
C ALA A 692 49.28 47.75 34.44
N GLU A 693 48.64 48.28 35.48
CA GLU A 693 47.94 47.49 36.50
C GLU A 693 46.68 46.80 35.93
N GLN A 694 45.92 47.48 35.06
CA GLN A 694 44.76 46.91 34.36
C GLN A 694 45.15 45.82 33.36
N LEU A 695 46.25 46.00 32.63
CA LEU A 695 46.79 44.98 31.72
C LEU A 695 47.19 43.71 32.47
N TYR A 696 47.78 43.87 33.65
CA TYR A 696 48.12 42.76 34.52
C TYR A 696 46.88 41.99 35.00
N GLN A 697 45.82 42.70 35.41
CA GLN A 697 44.53 42.11 35.79
C GLN A 697 43.84 41.38 34.63
N ALA A 698 43.86 41.96 33.42
CA ALA A 698 43.28 41.36 32.23
C ALA A 698 43.99 40.05 31.83
N GLN A 699 45.32 40.00 31.95
CA GLN A 699 46.08 38.76 31.74
C GLN A 699 45.69 37.68 32.77
N GLN A 700 45.49 38.04 34.04
CA GLN A 700 45.03 37.08 35.04
C GLN A 700 43.63 36.53 34.70
N GLN A 701 42.71 37.37 34.23
CA GLN A 701 41.39 36.94 33.76
C GLN A 701 41.48 36.01 32.54
N TYR A 702 42.27 36.35 31.53
CA TYR A 702 42.42 35.53 30.33
C TYR A 702 42.91 34.11 30.66
N TRP A 703 43.93 34.01 31.51
CA TRP A 703 44.51 32.74 31.95
C TRP A 703 43.69 32.03 33.04
N SER A 704 42.68 32.67 33.64
CA SER A 704 41.75 32.04 34.57
C SER A 704 40.80 31.05 33.88
N SER A 705 40.54 31.23 32.57
CA SER A 705 39.70 30.37 31.75
C SER A 705 40.36 29.01 31.51
N GLN A 706 39.68 27.93 31.89
CA GLN A 706 40.16 26.58 31.69
C GLN A 706 40.27 26.23 30.21
N THR A 707 39.39 26.76 29.37
CA THR A 707 39.39 26.56 27.92
C THR A 707 40.60 27.20 27.26
N ASN A 708 40.99 28.42 27.67
CA ASN A 708 42.20 29.08 27.15
C ASN A 708 43.46 28.34 27.58
N ARG A 709 43.48 27.85 28.83
CA ARG A 709 44.57 27.00 29.32
C ARG A 709 44.63 25.67 28.57
N GLN A 710 43.49 25.07 28.25
CA GLN A 710 43.40 23.81 27.50
C GLN A 710 43.85 24.00 26.05
N ALA A 711 43.35 25.03 25.37
CA ALA A 711 43.76 25.36 24.00
C ALA A 711 45.26 25.69 23.91
N GLN A 712 45.79 26.40 24.91
CA GLN A 712 47.23 26.63 24.99
C GLN A 712 48.00 25.32 25.28
N ALA A 713 47.49 24.46 26.16
CA ALA A 713 48.09 23.16 26.44
C ALA A 713 48.11 22.25 25.21
N ASP A 714 47.05 22.25 24.40
CA ASP A 714 46.95 21.47 23.17
C ASP A 714 47.89 22.02 22.09
N LYS A 715 48.03 23.35 21.98
CA LYS A 715 49.08 23.98 21.14
C LYS A 715 50.48 23.58 21.56
N VAL A 716 50.76 23.54 22.86
CA VAL A 716 52.06 23.12 23.39
C VAL A 716 52.30 21.62 23.14
N ARG A 717 51.28 20.77 23.28
CA ARG A 717 51.38 19.35 22.91
C ARG A 717 51.71 19.17 21.44
N GLN A 718 51.02 19.91 20.57
CA GLN A 718 51.25 19.87 19.13
C GLN A 718 52.67 20.34 18.81
N TYR A 719 53.12 21.46 19.40
CA TYR A 719 54.49 21.95 19.24
C TYR A 719 55.55 20.90 19.59
N PHE A 720 55.37 20.14 20.67
CA PHE A 720 56.31 19.09 21.05
C PHE A 720 56.17 17.79 20.24
N ILE A 721 55.07 17.57 19.55
CA ILE A 721 54.94 16.51 18.54
C ILE A 721 55.72 16.93 17.30
N ASP A 722 55.56 18.19 16.90
CA ASP A 722 56.17 18.75 15.69
C ASP A 722 57.69 19.00 15.85
N HIS A 723 58.17 19.21 17.09
CA HIS A 723 59.56 19.49 17.42
C HIS A 723 60.11 18.57 18.54
N PRO A 724 60.39 17.28 18.23
CA PRO A 724 60.82 16.30 19.23
C PRO A 724 62.23 16.58 19.81
N GLU A 725 63.11 17.26 19.09
CA GLU A 725 64.45 17.68 19.54
C GLU A 725 64.41 18.62 20.74
N GLN A 726 63.38 19.47 20.82
CA GLN A 726 63.17 20.37 21.96
C GLN A 726 62.90 19.59 23.26
N ARG A 727 62.32 18.39 23.18
CA ARG A 727 62.07 17.56 24.38
C ARG A 727 63.37 17.13 25.05
N GLN A 728 64.43 16.89 24.29
CA GLN A 728 65.74 16.52 24.86
C GLN A 728 66.37 17.71 25.59
N VAL A 729 66.35 18.89 24.99
CA VAL A 729 66.88 20.13 25.60
C VAL A 729 66.16 20.47 26.91
N TYR A 730 64.82 20.38 26.92
CA TYR A 730 64.06 20.65 28.14
C TYR A 730 64.22 19.57 29.21
N SER A 731 64.49 18.31 28.84
CA SER A 731 64.75 17.23 29.80
C SER A 731 66.06 17.45 30.56
N GLU A 732 67.13 17.85 29.87
CA GLU A 732 68.42 18.14 30.50
C GLU A 732 68.33 19.35 31.42
N THR A 733 67.62 20.40 30.97
CA THR A 733 67.38 21.61 31.77
C THR A 733 66.54 21.32 33.01
N ALA A 734 65.51 20.47 32.91
CA ALA A 734 64.66 20.10 34.05
C ALA A 734 65.43 19.29 35.11
N LYS A 735 66.35 18.42 34.71
CA LYS A 735 67.20 17.67 35.65
C LYS A 735 68.12 18.58 36.46
N GLN A 736 68.65 19.64 35.86
CA GLN A 736 69.44 20.65 36.57
C GLN A 736 68.58 21.47 37.54
N GLN A 737 67.34 21.81 37.16
CA GLN A 737 66.44 22.59 38.01
C GLN A 737 65.90 21.83 39.23
N TRP A 738 65.69 20.51 39.13
CA TRP A 738 65.23 19.69 40.26
C TRP A 738 66.31 19.41 41.32
N GLN A 739 67.57 19.72 41.01
CA GLN A 739 68.66 19.70 41.99
C GLN A 739 68.80 21.04 42.73
N ASN A 740 68.04 22.07 42.34
CA ASN A 740 68.07 23.37 42.97
C ASN A 740 67.10 23.41 44.18
N GLN A 741 67.68 23.49 45.38
CA GLN A 741 66.96 23.41 46.66
C GLN A 741 66.03 24.61 46.92
N ASP A 742 66.34 25.80 46.38
CA ASP A 742 65.50 26.99 46.54
C ASP A 742 64.20 26.90 45.71
N LEU A 743 64.26 26.16 44.60
CA LEU A 743 63.09 25.94 43.76
C LEU A 743 62.11 24.94 44.40
N LEU A 744 62.63 24.00 45.17
CA LEU A 744 61.85 22.99 45.89
C LEU A 744 61.11 23.57 47.10
N SER A 745 61.75 24.48 47.83
CA SER A 745 61.15 25.19 48.95
C SER A 745 60.04 26.13 48.50
N TRP A 746 60.25 26.88 47.40
CA TRP A 746 59.22 27.73 46.80
C TRP A 746 57.96 26.96 46.36
N ARG A 747 58.13 25.76 45.78
CA ARG A 747 57.00 24.91 45.36
C ARG A 747 56.14 24.45 46.54
N ARG A 748 56.76 24.15 47.67
CA ARG A 748 56.06 23.72 48.89
C ARG A 748 55.16 24.83 49.45
N GLU A 749 55.57 26.09 49.36
CA GLU A 749 54.76 27.23 49.81
C GLU A 749 53.59 27.54 48.87
N LYS A 750 53.80 27.46 47.55
CA LYS A 750 52.73 27.70 46.56
C LYS A 750 51.56 26.71 46.64
N THR A 751 51.80 25.46 47.06
CA THR A 751 50.72 24.47 47.28
C THR A 751 49.82 24.84 48.46
N LYS A 752 50.36 25.53 49.47
CA LYS A 752 49.58 26.04 50.61
C LYS A 752 48.64 27.19 50.21
N GLU A 753 49.03 27.98 49.21
CA GLU A 753 48.26 29.12 48.71
C GLU A 753 47.06 28.73 47.80
N GLN A 754 47.01 27.50 47.27
CA GLN A 754 45.97 27.06 46.32
C GLN A 754 44.62 26.65 46.96
N TRP A 755 44.53 26.60 48.30
CA TRP A 755 43.30 26.24 49.03
C TRP A 755 42.54 27.51 49.47
N THR A 756 41.86 28.18 48.54
CA THR A 756 41.07 29.40 48.81
C THR A 756 39.55 29.19 48.78
N GLY A 757 38.79 30.12 49.38
CA GLY A 757 37.34 30.04 49.55
C GLY A 757 36.52 29.95 48.26
N GLU A 758 37.07 30.42 47.14
CA GLU A 758 36.40 30.40 45.83
C GLU A 758 36.35 28.98 45.22
N PHE A 759 37.39 28.17 45.48
CA PHE A 759 37.41 26.75 45.10
C PHE A 759 36.33 25.94 45.84
N ARG A 760 35.96 26.38 47.07
CA ARG A 760 34.84 25.81 47.82
C ARG A 760 33.47 26.18 47.22
N SER A 761 33.32 27.35 46.61
CA SER A 761 32.05 27.79 46.01
C SER A 761 31.72 27.08 44.70
N LYS A 762 32.69 26.95 43.78
CA LYS A 762 32.46 26.27 42.48
C LYS A 762 32.10 24.79 42.61
N ARG A 763 32.60 24.12 43.66
CA ARG A 763 32.25 22.72 43.95
C ARG A 763 30.85 22.59 44.57
N ARG A 764 30.36 23.64 45.25
CA ARG A 764 29.04 23.69 45.90
C ARG A 764 27.90 23.79 44.86
N ASP A 765 28.10 24.56 43.80
CA ASP A 765 27.06 24.78 42.77
C ASP A 765 26.84 23.54 41.88
N ALA A 766 27.91 22.82 41.53
CA ALA A 766 27.82 21.56 40.79
C ALA A 766 27.09 20.46 41.60
N LEU A 767 27.33 20.40 42.91
CA LEU A 767 26.61 19.50 43.82
C LEU A 767 25.13 19.88 43.94
N ASN A 768 24.79 21.17 44.07
CA ASN A 768 23.40 21.63 44.19
C ASN A 768 22.51 21.18 43.02
N LYS A 769 23.00 21.25 41.78
CA LYS A 769 22.20 20.85 40.61
C LYS A 769 21.87 19.35 40.60
N THR A 770 22.82 18.50 41.00
CA THR A 770 22.62 17.06 41.13
C THR A 770 21.65 16.70 42.25
N TYR A 771 21.73 17.41 43.38
CA TYR A 771 20.78 17.24 44.50
C TYR A 771 19.36 17.65 44.11
N TYR A 772 19.19 18.73 43.34
CA TYR A 772 17.87 19.24 42.95
C TYR A 772 17.10 18.21 42.11
N GLN A 773 17.72 17.72 41.04
CA GLN A 773 17.06 16.85 40.06
C GLN A 773 16.74 15.45 40.62
N LYS A 774 17.68 14.82 41.34
CA LYS A 774 17.45 13.50 41.93
C LYS A 774 16.39 13.54 43.03
N THR A 775 16.35 14.61 43.83
CA THR A 775 15.37 14.76 44.91
C THR A 775 13.97 14.97 44.35
N LEU A 776 13.80 15.80 43.31
CA LEU A 776 12.51 16.06 42.64
C LEU A 776 11.94 14.79 41.99
N ALA A 777 12.77 14.02 41.27
CA ALA A 777 12.36 12.77 40.62
C ALA A 777 11.94 11.69 41.63
N THR A 778 12.66 11.57 42.77
CA THR A 778 12.33 10.59 43.81
C THR A 778 11.04 10.95 44.56
N LEU A 779 10.79 12.24 44.80
CA LEU A 779 9.53 12.72 45.41
C LEU A 779 8.34 12.46 44.48
N LYS A 780 8.51 12.66 43.17
CA LYS A 780 7.47 12.37 42.17
C LYS A 780 7.16 10.88 42.07
N GLN A 781 8.16 10.01 42.16
CA GLN A 781 7.93 8.55 42.14
C GLN A 781 7.08 8.09 43.34
N ILE A 782 7.32 8.65 44.52
CA ILE A 782 6.57 8.28 45.74
C ILE A 782 5.16 8.87 45.74
N GLU A 783 4.95 10.03 45.11
CA GLU A 783 3.61 10.56 44.82
C GLU A 783 2.81 9.61 43.91
N ILE A 784 3.44 9.10 42.85
CA ILE A 784 2.82 8.18 41.90
C ILE A 784 2.50 6.84 42.59
N ASP A 785 3.41 6.29 43.39
CA ASP A 785 3.25 4.98 44.01
C ASP A 785 2.17 4.95 45.12
N ARG A 786 1.85 6.11 45.73
CA ARG A 786 0.92 6.21 46.88
C ARG A 786 -0.30 7.10 46.65
N GLY A 787 -0.38 7.79 45.52
CA GLY A 787 -1.48 8.69 45.15
C GLY A 787 -1.44 10.06 45.84
N TYR A 788 -0.44 10.32 46.68
CA TYR A 788 -0.16 11.62 47.31
C TYR A 788 1.31 11.63 47.77
N ILE A 789 1.86 12.81 48.01
CA ILE A 789 3.24 12.96 48.48
C ILE A 789 3.34 12.50 49.95
N ASP A 790 3.71 11.23 50.15
CA ASP A 790 3.97 10.63 51.46
C ASP A 790 5.43 10.83 51.88
N LEU A 791 5.65 11.82 52.74
CA LEU A 791 6.96 12.20 53.23
C LEU A 791 7.59 11.14 54.15
N GLU A 792 6.81 10.30 54.82
CA GLU A 792 7.33 9.20 55.65
C GLU A 792 7.84 8.05 54.79
N ALA A 793 7.11 7.71 53.72
CA ALA A 793 7.55 6.73 52.73
C ALA A 793 8.84 7.19 52.02
N TYR A 794 8.90 8.48 51.66
CA TYR A 794 10.10 9.10 51.13
C TYR A 794 11.29 9.03 52.07
N GLN A 795 11.06 9.29 53.36
CA GLN A 795 12.11 9.17 54.35
C GLN A 795 12.58 7.71 54.52
N LYS A 796 11.67 6.74 54.46
CA LYS A 796 12.00 5.31 54.54
C LYS A 796 12.78 4.83 53.32
N TYR A 797 12.37 5.23 52.11
CA TYR A 797 13.08 4.94 50.86
C TYR A 797 14.51 5.49 50.88
N ARG A 798 14.67 6.74 51.32
CA ARG A 798 15.98 7.39 51.48
C ARG A 798 16.88 6.69 52.49
N LEU A 799 16.31 6.18 53.59
CA LEU A 799 17.05 5.44 54.61
C LEU A 799 17.47 4.03 54.14
N GLN A 800 16.64 3.37 53.31
CA GLN A 800 16.94 2.06 52.73
C GLN A 800 17.99 2.13 51.62
N THR A 801 17.84 3.03 50.66
CA THR A 801 18.76 3.17 49.52
C THR A 801 20.12 3.75 49.92
N ARG A 802 20.18 4.51 51.02
CA ARG A 802 21.38 5.18 51.54
C ARG A 802 22.10 6.07 50.51
N ASP A 803 21.41 6.49 49.44
CA ASP A 803 21.97 7.40 48.44
C ASP A 803 22.09 8.80 49.07
N LYS A 804 23.34 9.24 49.27
CA LYS A 804 23.66 10.53 49.87
C LYS A 804 23.32 11.72 48.97
N SER A 805 22.93 11.49 47.71
CA SER A 805 22.53 12.50 46.72
C SER A 805 21.04 12.87 46.75
N ILE A 806 20.25 12.24 47.62
CA ILE A 806 18.82 12.52 47.82
C ILE A 806 18.64 13.30 49.14
N LEU A 807 18.04 14.49 49.09
CA LEU A 807 17.89 15.37 50.25
C LEU A 807 16.71 14.96 51.15
N ARG A 808 16.59 15.55 52.33
CA ARG A 808 15.33 15.50 53.11
C ARG A 808 14.37 16.52 52.53
N PHE A 809 13.07 16.28 52.59
CA PHE A 809 12.08 17.16 51.98
C PHE A 809 12.15 18.59 52.51
N ASP A 810 12.23 18.79 53.83
CA ASP A 810 12.37 20.13 54.41
C ASP A 810 13.66 20.82 53.92
N SER A 811 14.77 20.07 53.86
CA SER A 811 16.04 20.60 53.35
C SER A 811 16.03 20.88 51.84
N PHE A 812 15.12 20.28 51.09
CA PHE A 812 14.93 20.54 49.67
C PHE A 812 14.08 21.80 49.47
N CYS A 813 12.99 21.95 50.25
CA CYS A 813 12.17 23.16 50.30
C CYS A 813 12.99 24.39 50.71
N ASP A 814 13.72 24.30 51.83
CA ASP A 814 14.53 25.40 52.34
C ASP A 814 15.62 25.84 51.35
N ARG A 815 16.17 24.88 50.60
CA ARG A 815 17.33 25.13 49.74
C ARG A 815 16.96 25.67 48.36
N TYR A 816 15.81 25.29 47.81
CA TYR A 816 15.46 25.62 46.41
C TYR A 816 14.15 26.37 46.25
N PHE A 817 13.35 26.48 47.30
CA PHE A 817 12.03 27.12 47.28
C PHE A 817 11.85 28.08 48.47
N ASP A 818 12.94 28.54 49.08
CA ASP A 818 12.96 29.47 50.22
C ASP A 818 12.09 29.02 51.42
N GLY A 819 11.97 27.70 51.62
CA GLY A 819 11.15 27.11 52.68
C GLY A 819 9.65 27.04 52.36
N ASP A 820 9.23 27.52 51.18
CA ASP A 820 7.85 27.48 50.70
C ASP A 820 7.51 26.07 50.21
N LYS A 821 6.87 25.31 51.11
CA LYS A 821 6.44 23.94 50.84
C LYS A 821 5.44 23.86 49.70
N ASN A 822 4.61 24.88 49.48
CA ASN A 822 3.59 24.83 48.43
C ASN A 822 4.22 24.93 47.04
N LYS A 823 5.19 25.83 46.85
CA LYS A 823 5.94 25.93 45.58
C LYS A 823 6.78 24.70 45.29
N ALA A 824 7.36 24.09 46.33
CA ALA A 824 8.09 22.83 46.17
C ALA A 824 7.16 21.68 45.72
N LEU A 825 5.93 21.62 46.24
CA LEU A 825 4.91 20.64 45.84
C LEU A 825 4.38 20.93 44.42
N GLU A 826 4.16 22.20 44.07
CA GLU A 826 3.74 22.64 42.73
C GLU A 826 4.81 22.31 41.66
N ALA A 827 6.09 22.51 41.97
CA ALA A 827 7.19 22.14 41.09
C ALA A 827 7.33 20.61 40.90
N VAL A 828 6.91 19.81 41.89
CA VAL A 828 6.79 18.35 41.76
C VAL A 828 5.54 17.96 40.94
N SER A 829 4.48 18.76 41.02
CA SER A 829 3.24 18.57 40.25
C SER A 829 3.44 18.80 38.74
N ASN A 830 4.16 19.85 38.35
CA ASN A 830 4.26 20.35 36.96
C ASN A 830 5.39 19.74 36.11
N TYR A 831 5.86 18.52 36.42
CA TYR A 831 6.91 17.83 35.67
C TYR A 831 6.29 17.01 34.50
N ASN A 832 6.20 17.63 33.30
CA ASN A 832 5.68 17.16 31.97
C ASN A 832 4.14 17.22 31.73
N HIS A 833 3.73 17.59 30.49
CA HIS A 833 2.36 17.37 29.98
C HIS A 833 2.09 15.88 29.83
N ARG A 834 1.31 15.34 30.75
CA ARG A 834 0.95 13.92 30.84
C ARG A 834 -0.55 13.78 30.81
N VAL A 835 -1.02 12.65 30.30
CA VAL A 835 -2.43 12.29 30.36
C VAL A 835 -2.79 12.02 31.82
N VAL A 836 -3.65 12.84 32.42
CA VAL A 836 -4.07 12.68 33.82
C VAL A 836 -5.18 11.65 33.94
N ALA A 837 -6.13 11.66 33.01
CA ALA A 837 -7.27 10.76 33.03
C ALA A 837 -7.78 10.48 31.61
N ILE A 838 -8.26 9.26 31.41
CA ILE A 838 -8.97 8.83 30.19
C ILE A 838 -10.33 8.29 30.63
N GLU A 839 -11.38 9.00 30.27
CA GLU A 839 -12.76 8.66 30.64
C GLU A 839 -13.51 8.22 29.38
N ARG A 840 -14.13 7.04 29.41
CA ARG A 840 -15.10 6.68 28.37
C ARG A 840 -16.38 7.46 28.62
N LEU A 841 -16.85 8.20 27.62
CA LEU A 841 -18.12 8.91 27.71
C LEU A 841 -19.25 7.98 27.26
N GLU A 842 -20.31 7.89 28.05
CA GLU A 842 -21.54 7.17 27.66
C GLU A 842 -22.31 7.90 26.54
N THR A 843 -22.08 9.21 26.43
CA THR A 843 -22.67 10.08 25.41
C THR A 843 -21.86 10.00 24.11
N ARG A 844 -22.54 9.77 23.00
CA ARG A 844 -21.96 9.72 21.67
C ARG A 844 -22.04 11.08 20.97
N PHE A 845 -21.07 11.36 20.11
CA PHE A 845 -20.96 12.66 19.44
C PHE A 845 -20.63 12.51 17.95
N ASP A 846 -21.01 13.53 17.18
CA ASP A 846 -20.49 13.71 15.82
C ASP A 846 -19.00 14.07 15.89
N VAL A 847 -18.19 13.34 15.13
CA VAL A 847 -16.74 13.52 15.10
C VAL A 847 -16.29 14.01 13.72
N TYR A 848 -15.19 14.76 13.75
CA TYR A 848 -14.68 15.58 12.66
C TYR A 848 -13.20 15.25 12.45
N ASP A 849 -12.69 15.54 11.26
CA ASP A 849 -11.27 15.44 10.95
C ASP A 849 -10.88 16.49 9.91
N ILE A 850 -9.58 16.77 9.83
CA ILE A 850 -8.94 17.59 8.81
C ILE A 850 -7.82 16.80 8.14
N GLU A 851 -7.46 17.22 6.94
CA GLU A 851 -6.34 16.65 6.21
C GLU A 851 -5.21 17.67 6.14
N VAL A 852 -4.02 17.21 6.50
CA VAL A 852 -2.77 17.98 6.49
C VAL A 852 -1.82 17.23 5.58
N PRO A 853 -1.60 17.72 4.34
CA PRO A 853 -0.77 17.04 3.35
C PRO A 853 0.67 16.81 3.84
N HIS A 854 1.35 15.80 3.29
CA HIS A 854 2.78 15.48 3.50
C HIS A 854 3.18 15.00 4.90
N THR A 855 2.88 15.76 5.97
CA THR A 855 3.32 15.44 7.33
C THR A 855 2.29 14.65 8.13
N HIS A 856 1.02 14.71 7.72
CA HIS A 856 -0.07 13.89 8.27
C HIS A 856 -0.31 14.05 9.79
N ASN A 857 0.14 15.16 10.38
CA ASN A 857 -0.10 15.51 11.77
C ASN A 857 -0.30 17.01 11.95
N PHE A 858 -1.01 17.40 13.01
CA PHE A 858 -1.26 18.81 13.34
C PHE A 858 -1.30 19.06 14.84
N ALA A 859 -1.10 20.32 15.23
CA ALA A 859 -1.21 20.75 16.62
C ALA A 859 -2.64 21.19 16.97
N LEU A 860 -3.14 20.68 18.09
CA LEU A 860 -4.34 21.18 18.74
C LEU A 860 -4.03 22.46 19.52
N ALA A 861 -5.05 23.28 19.77
CA ALA A 861 -4.94 24.47 20.62
C ALA A 861 -4.48 24.13 22.04
N SER A 862 -4.77 22.90 22.49
CA SER A 862 -4.33 22.29 23.75
C SER A 862 -2.85 21.94 23.83
N GLY A 863 -2.07 22.34 22.81
CA GLY A 863 -0.62 22.30 22.88
C GLY A 863 -0.01 20.92 22.62
N VAL A 864 -0.74 19.99 22.00
CA VAL A 864 -0.26 18.64 21.64
C VAL A 864 -0.43 18.34 20.15
N PHE A 865 0.44 17.51 19.59
CA PHE A 865 0.35 17.06 18.20
C PHE A 865 -0.37 15.72 18.06
N VAL A 866 -1.21 15.60 17.03
CA VAL A 866 -2.08 14.45 16.75
C VAL A 866 -2.03 14.08 15.27
N HIS A 867 -2.31 12.82 14.94
CA HIS A 867 -2.26 12.29 13.57
C HIS A 867 -3.57 12.53 12.82
N ASN A 868 -3.56 12.38 11.49
CA ASN A 868 -4.75 12.41 10.65
C ASN A 868 -5.33 10.99 10.37
N SER A 869 -6.49 10.87 9.71
CA SER A 869 -7.06 9.57 9.31
C SER A 869 -6.28 8.85 8.19
N ALA A 870 -6.02 7.54 8.32
CA ALA A 870 -5.29 6.68 7.37
C ALA A 870 -6.01 6.31 6.03
N LYS A 871 -7.10 7.00 5.63
CA LYS A 871 -7.71 6.86 4.27
C LYS A 871 -6.79 7.37 3.13
N GLN A 872 -5.51 7.64 3.39
CA GLN A 872 -4.67 8.60 2.67
C GLN A 872 -3.46 8.00 1.93
N GLY A 873 -3.23 6.68 1.98
CA GLY A 873 -2.16 6.03 1.19
C GLY A 873 -2.47 5.84 -0.30
N ARG A 874 -3.59 6.39 -0.81
CA ARG A 874 -4.06 6.20 -2.21
C ARG A 874 -3.81 7.42 -3.07
N ASP A 875 -3.60 7.21 -4.37
CA ASP A 875 -3.75 8.30 -5.34
C ASP A 875 -5.24 8.53 -5.62
N ARG A 876 -5.78 9.60 -5.03
CA ARG A 876 -7.21 9.94 -5.12
C ARG A 876 -7.64 10.30 -6.54
N ARG A 877 -6.69 10.51 -7.47
CA ARG A 877 -7.01 10.74 -8.87
C ARG A 877 -7.73 9.53 -9.46
N PHE A 878 -7.23 8.31 -9.24
CA PHE A 878 -7.74 7.12 -9.93
C PHE A 878 -8.04 5.92 -9.02
N GLN A 879 -7.64 5.92 -7.75
CA GLN A 879 -7.91 4.82 -6.83
C GLN A 879 -9.04 5.18 -5.87
N ALA A 880 -10.08 4.37 -5.73
CA ALA A 880 -11.14 4.49 -4.73
C ALA A 880 -10.93 3.48 -3.59
N ILE A 881 -11.53 3.72 -2.42
CA ILE A 881 -11.51 2.78 -1.28
C ILE A 881 -12.92 2.51 -0.79
N LEU A 882 -13.27 1.23 -0.65
CA LEU A 882 -14.50 0.75 -0.04
C LEU A 882 -14.18 -0.08 1.21
N PRO A 883 -14.37 0.47 2.41
CA PRO A 883 -14.17 -0.29 3.64
C PRO A 883 -15.35 -1.24 3.90
N LEU A 884 -15.03 -2.45 4.38
CA LEU A 884 -15.99 -3.46 4.81
C LEU A 884 -16.08 -3.49 6.34
N ARG A 885 -17.30 -3.60 6.87
CA ARG A 885 -17.51 -3.70 8.32
C ARG A 885 -17.65 -5.16 8.73
N GLY A 886 -16.55 -5.73 9.19
CA GLY A 886 -16.48 -7.12 9.63
C GLY A 886 -16.63 -8.11 8.46
N LYS A 887 -16.96 -9.35 8.80
CA LYS A 887 -17.10 -10.44 7.82
C LYS A 887 -18.36 -10.23 6.98
N ILE A 888 -18.20 -10.32 5.67
CA ILE A 888 -19.32 -10.21 4.74
C ILE A 888 -20.22 -11.45 4.81
N LEU A 889 -21.46 -11.30 4.37
CA LEU A 889 -22.41 -12.41 4.29
C LEU A 889 -21.93 -13.45 3.28
N ASN A 890 -21.89 -14.73 3.69
CA ASN A 890 -21.64 -15.82 2.76
C ASN A 890 -22.84 -15.98 1.82
N ILE A 891 -22.65 -15.60 0.55
CA ILE A 891 -23.74 -15.63 -0.43
C ILE A 891 -23.99 -17.00 -1.05
N GLU A 892 -23.11 -18.00 -0.84
CA GLU A 892 -23.34 -19.38 -1.28
C GLU A 892 -24.64 -19.94 -0.68
N LYS A 893 -24.94 -19.55 0.56
CA LYS A 893 -26.00 -20.09 1.42
C LYS A 893 -27.25 -19.22 1.49
N THR A 894 -27.31 -18.17 0.68
CA THR A 894 -28.20 -17.05 0.94
C THR A 894 -29.11 -16.78 -0.25
N ASP A 895 -30.42 -16.83 0.00
CA ASP A 895 -31.42 -16.41 -0.96
C ASP A 895 -31.24 -14.94 -1.38
N ASP A 896 -31.59 -14.61 -2.62
CA ASP A 896 -31.43 -13.27 -3.16
C ASP A 896 -32.07 -12.18 -2.28
N ALA A 897 -33.20 -12.45 -1.62
CA ALA A 897 -33.86 -11.46 -0.78
C ALA A 897 -33.01 -11.07 0.44
N LYS A 898 -32.29 -12.01 1.05
CA LYS A 898 -31.32 -11.73 2.12
C LYS A 898 -30.06 -11.03 1.59
N ILE A 899 -29.60 -11.37 0.39
CA ILE A 899 -28.48 -10.67 -0.28
C ILE A 899 -28.81 -9.18 -0.44
N TYR A 900 -30.01 -8.85 -0.95
CA TYR A 900 -30.44 -7.46 -1.15
C TYR A 900 -30.75 -6.71 0.15
N LYS A 901 -31.03 -7.41 1.25
CA LYS A 901 -31.21 -6.79 2.59
C LYS A 901 -29.90 -6.48 3.29
N ASN A 902 -28.79 -7.12 2.90
CA ASN A 902 -27.50 -6.91 3.53
C ASN A 902 -26.86 -5.59 3.07
N THR A 903 -26.55 -4.71 4.03
CA THR A 903 -26.01 -3.37 3.75
C THR A 903 -24.62 -3.38 3.13
N GLU A 904 -23.77 -4.34 3.50
CA GLU A 904 -22.41 -4.46 2.98
C GLU A 904 -22.43 -4.91 1.51
N ILE A 905 -23.25 -5.91 1.20
CA ILE A 905 -23.45 -6.39 -0.17
C ILE A 905 -24.12 -5.32 -1.04
N GLN A 906 -25.14 -4.61 -0.54
CA GLN A 906 -25.72 -3.46 -1.24
C GLN A 906 -24.67 -2.39 -1.53
N SER A 907 -23.82 -2.08 -0.56
CA SER A 907 -22.73 -1.12 -0.76
C SER A 907 -21.75 -1.57 -1.85
N LEU A 908 -21.40 -2.85 -1.90
CA LEU A 908 -20.55 -3.42 -2.95
C LEU A 908 -21.20 -3.32 -4.33
N ILE A 909 -22.47 -3.75 -4.46
CA ILE A 909 -23.21 -3.71 -5.73
C ILE A 909 -23.32 -2.27 -6.25
N THR A 910 -23.70 -1.32 -5.39
CA THR A 910 -23.83 0.10 -5.77
C THR A 910 -22.48 0.76 -6.04
N ALA A 911 -21.44 0.43 -5.27
CA ALA A 911 -20.09 0.97 -5.49
C ALA A 911 -19.52 0.50 -6.83
N LEU A 912 -19.69 -0.76 -7.18
CA LEU A 912 -19.11 -1.31 -8.41
C LEU A 912 -19.99 -1.05 -9.65
N GLY A 913 -21.30 -0.89 -9.47
CA GLY A 913 -22.25 -0.75 -10.58
C GLY A 913 -22.67 -2.10 -11.18
N LEU A 914 -22.73 -3.17 -10.36
CA LEU A 914 -22.94 -4.55 -10.85
C LEU A 914 -24.37 -4.84 -11.34
N GLY A 915 -25.30 -3.90 -11.20
CA GLY A 915 -26.69 -4.11 -11.59
C GLY A 915 -27.40 -5.15 -10.71
N ILE A 916 -28.31 -5.90 -11.32
CA ILE A 916 -29.10 -6.95 -10.67
C ILE A 916 -28.42 -8.30 -10.93
N LYS A 917 -28.33 -9.15 -9.89
CA LYS A 917 -27.89 -10.53 -10.05
C LYS A 917 -28.72 -11.22 -11.12
N GLY A 918 -28.06 -11.79 -12.12
CA GLY A 918 -28.69 -12.51 -13.23
C GLY A 918 -28.75 -11.72 -14.53
N GLU A 919 -28.85 -10.38 -14.50
CA GLU A 919 -28.88 -9.56 -15.71
C GLU A 919 -27.56 -9.71 -16.48
N ASP A 920 -27.63 -9.61 -17.82
CA ASP A 920 -26.45 -9.65 -18.68
C ASP A 920 -25.45 -8.58 -18.22
N PHE A 921 -24.22 -9.02 -17.93
CA PHE A 921 -23.17 -8.13 -17.47
C PHE A 921 -22.78 -7.16 -18.57
N ASP A 922 -22.97 -5.87 -18.30
CA ASP A 922 -22.54 -4.79 -19.18
C ASP A 922 -21.28 -4.13 -18.60
N PRO A 923 -20.09 -4.37 -19.20
CA PRO A 923 -18.86 -3.72 -18.78
C PRO A 923 -18.93 -2.19 -18.80
N SER A 924 -19.79 -1.59 -19.63
CA SER A 924 -19.93 -0.13 -19.70
C SER A 924 -20.58 0.49 -18.46
N GLN A 925 -21.30 -0.31 -17.66
CA GLN A 925 -21.87 0.13 -16.38
C GLN A 925 -20.89 -0.06 -15.21
N LEU A 926 -19.80 -0.81 -15.41
CA LEU A 926 -18.79 -1.04 -14.39
C LEU A 926 -18.01 0.26 -14.16
N ARG A 927 -17.89 0.66 -12.90
CA ARG A 927 -17.23 1.93 -12.54
C ARG A 927 -15.71 1.84 -12.41
N TYR A 928 -15.19 0.65 -12.18
CA TYR A 928 -13.77 0.40 -11.94
C TYR A 928 -13.37 -0.90 -12.62
N HIS A 929 -12.46 -0.85 -13.60
CA HIS A 929 -11.96 -2.06 -14.26
C HIS A 929 -10.90 -2.80 -13.43
N ARG A 930 -10.46 -2.23 -12.29
CA ARG A 930 -9.57 -2.92 -11.36
C ARG A 930 -10.17 -2.93 -9.96
N ILE A 931 -10.66 -4.09 -9.56
CA ILE A 931 -11.21 -4.36 -8.24
C ILE A 931 -10.15 -5.09 -7.44
N VAL A 932 -9.52 -4.40 -6.49
CA VAL A 932 -8.39 -4.92 -5.71
C VAL A 932 -8.87 -5.30 -4.31
N LEU A 933 -8.74 -6.59 -3.97
CA LEU A 933 -9.02 -7.12 -2.63
C LEU A 933 -7.77 -6.93 -1.77
N MET A 934 -7.86 -6.05 -0.78
CA MET A 934 -6.74 -5.71 0.09
C MET A 934 -7.13 -6.03 1.53
N THR A 935 -6.90 -7.29 1.92
CA THR A 935 -7.21 -7.86 3.24
C THR A 935 -5.92 -8.06 4.04
N ASP A 936 -6.05 -8.16 5.36
CA ASP A 936 -4.90 -8.41 6.24
C ASP A 936 -4.27 -9.79 5.97
N ALA A 937 -2.97 -9.91 6.27
CA ALA A 937 -2.20 -11.15 6.11
C ALA A 937 -2.35 -12.04 7.36
N ASP A 938 -3.59 -12.31 7.74
CA ASP A 938 -3.95 -13.16 8.86
C ASP A 938 -5.14 -14.09 8.53
N VAL A 939 -5.58 -14.86 9.53
CA VAL A 939 -6.67 -15.84 9.36
C VAL A 939 -8.02 -15.19 9.08
N ASP A 940 -8.25 -13.96 9.58
CA ASP A 940 -9.52 -13.25 9.39
C ASP A 940 -9.56 -12.58 8.02
N GLY A 941 -8.45 -11.97 7.58
CA GLY A 941 -8.27 -11.45 6.24
C GLY A 941 -8.37 -12.53 5.17
N ALA A 942 -7.77 -13.71 5.38
CA ALA A 942 -7.93 -14.87 4.49
C ALA A 942 -9.39 -15.34 4.39
N HIS A 943 -10.14 -15.29 5.49
CA HIS A 943 -11.55 -15.62 5.51
C HIS A 943 -12.39 -14.58 4.75
N ILE A 944 -12.16 -13.28 4.96
CA ILE A 944 -12.85 -12.21 4.22
C ILE A 944 -12.54 -12.30 2.73
N ARG A 945 -11.28 -12.56 2.37
CA ARG A 945 -10.87 -12.78 0.98
C ARG A 945 -11.65 -13.93 0.35
N THR A 946 -11.73 -15.08 1.04
CA THR A 946 -12.53 -16.24 0.57
C THR A 946 -14.00 -15.87 0.37
N LEU A 947 -14.60 -15.13 1.30
CA LEU A 947 -15.99 -14.67 1.17
C LEU A 947 -16.18 -13.70 0.00
N LEU A 948 -15.23 -12.79 -0.25
CA LEU A 948 -15.28 -11.84 -1.37
C LEU A 948 -15.13 -12.57 -2.71
N LEU A 949 -14.21 -13.53 -2.80
CA LEU A 949 -14.06 -14.38 -3.99
C LEU A 949 -15.34 -15.17 -4.25
N THR A 950 -15.97 -15.72 -3.20
CA THR A 950 -17.28 -16.38 -3.31
C THR A 950 -18.35 -15.40 -3.80
N PHE A 951 -18.34 -14.17 -3.29
CA PHE A 951 -19.25 -13.12 -3.75
C PHE A 951 -19.10 -12.84 -5.25
N PHE A 952 -17.89 -12.57 -5.73
CA PHE A 952 -17.65 -12.29 -7.14
C PHE A 952 -17.98 -13.50 -8.02
N TYR A 953 -17.59 -14.70 -7.60
CA TYR A 953 -17.84 -15.93 -8.36
C TYR A 953 -19.34 -16.23 -8.50
N ARG A 954 -20.15 -16.01 -7.45
CA ARG A 954 -21.59 -16.32 -7.46
C ARG A 954 -22.50 -15.18 -7.91
N TYR A 955 -22.10 -13.93 -7.67
CA TYR A 955 -22.92 -12.76 -8.03
C TYR A 955 -22.67 -12.30 -9.46
N GLN A 956 -21.41 -12.22 -9.88
CA GLN A 956 -21.03 -11.76 -11.22
C GLN A 956 -19.71 -12.39 -11.67
N LYS A 957 -19.77 -13.66 -12.07
CA LYS A 957 -18.61 -14.45 -12.51
C LYS A 957 -17.81 -13.78 -13.64
N ASN A 958 -18.49 -13.06 -14.52
CA ASN A 958 -17.88 -12.34 -15.65
C ASN A 958 -16.79 -11.34 -15.21
N LEU A 959 -16.84 -10.83 -13.97
CA LEU A 959 -15.76 -9.97 -13.45
C LEU A 959 -14.43 -10.71 -13.33
N ILE A 960 -14.48 -12.00 -12.98
CA ILE A 960 -13.30 -12.85 -12.86
C ILE A 960 -12.89 -13.34 -14.24
N ASP A 961 -13.84 -13.80 -15.05
CA ASP A 961 -13.56 -14.31 -16.40
C ASP A 961 -12.93 -13.22 -17.31
N GLN A 962 -13.37 -11.96 -17.20
CA GLN A 962 -12.79 -10.81 -17.91
C GLN A 962 -11.56 -10.20 -17.22
N GLY A 963 -11.14 -10.71 -16.05
CA GLY A 963 -9.90 -10.32 -15.39
C GLY A 963 -9.92 -8.96 -14.68
N TYR A 964 -11.06 -8.54 -14.12
CA TYR A 964 -11.17 -7.28 -13.35
C TYR A 964 -10.85 -7.43 -11.86
N VAL A 965 -10.77 -8.66 -11.32
CA VAL A 965 -10.55 -8.92 -9.89
C VAL A 965 -9.08 -9.24 -9.59
N TYR A 966 -8.51 -8.54 -8.62
CA TYR A 966 -7.11 -8.63 -8.20
C TYR A 966 -7.00 -8.79 -6.69
N ILE A 967 -5.92 -9.39 -6.21
CA ILE A 967 -5.57 -9.47 -4.78
C ILE A 967 -4.28 -8.68 -4.57
N ALA A 968 -4.27 -7.80 -3.57
CA ALA A 968 -3.08 -7.06 -3.18
C ALA A 968 -2.10 -7.97 -2.42
N CYS A 969 -0.80 -7.79 -2.68
CA CYS A 969 0.27 -8.53 -2.01
C CYS A 969 1.10 -7.56 -1.15
N PRO A 970 0.71 -7.27 0.10
CA PRO A 970 1.54 -6.48 1.01
C PRO A 970 2.81 -7.26 1.43
N PRO A 971 3.89 -6.56 1.81
CA PRO A 971 5.11 -7.20 2.29
C PRO A 971 4.89 -7.84 3.66
N LEU A 972 5.52 -8.99 3.90
CA LEU A 972 5.46 -9.70 5.18
C LEU A 972 6.47 -9.13 6.20
N TYR A 973 7.62 -8.67 5.71
CA TYR A 973 8.72 -8.24 6.56
C TYR A 973 9.30 -6.90 6.10
N LYS A 974 9.77 -6.12 7.08
CA LYS A 974 10.68 -4.99 6.90
C LYS A 974 11.99 -5.30 7.60
N LEU A 975 13.07 -5.34 6.83
CA LEU A 975 14.43 -5.55 7.29
C LEU A 975 15.14 -4.20 7.36
N GLU A 976 15.57 -3.79 8.54
CA GLU A 976 16.23 -2.50 8.77
C GLU A 976 17.68 -2.68 9.21
N ARG A 977 18.58 -1.90 8.60
CA ARG A 977 20.00 -1.84 8.96
C ARG A 977 20.51 -0.40 8.92
N GLY A 978 20.69 0.19 10.10
CA GLY A 978 21.13 1.57 10.23
C GLY A 978 20.11 2.55 9.65
N LYS A 979 20.45 3.20 8.53
CA LYS A 979 19.54 4.11 7.81
C LYS A 979 18.81 3.46 6.62
N ASN A 980 19.19 2.24 6.24
CA ASN A 980 18.62 1.56 5.08
C ASN A 980 17.55 0.56 5.56
N HIS A 981 16.50 0.40 4.75
CA HIS A 981 15.47 -0.60 4.97
C HIS A 981 15.12 -1.32 3.67
N SER A 982 14.57 -2.52 3.77
CA SER A 982 14.15 -3.35 2.64
C SER A 982 12.86 -4.07 3.01
N TYR A 983 11.92 -4.17 2.07
CA TYR A 983 10.70 -4.94 2.25
C TYR A 983 10.88 -6.33 1.64
N CYS A 984 10.42 -7.37 2.34
CA CYS A 984 10.46 -8.75 1.85
C CYS A 984 9.04 -9.31 1.85
N TYR A 985 8.67 -9.99 0.77
CA TYR A 985 7.34 -10.55 0.52
C TYR A 985 7.28 -12.06 0.79
N SER A 986 8.41 -12.69 1.09
CA SER A 986 8.49 -14.10 1.48
C SER A 986 9.59 -14.36 2.50
N ASP A 987 9.47 -15.47 3.24
CA ASP A 987 10.55 -15.95 4.12
C ASP A 987 11.84 -16.23 3.33
N ARG A 988 11.73 -16.76 2.11
CA ARG A 988 12.89 -17.02 1.24
C ARG A 988 13.64 -15.73 0.92
N GLU A 989 12.92 -14.68 0.55
CA GLU A 989 13.50 -13.38 0.24
C GLU A 989 14.16 -12.74 1.47
N LEU A 990 13.51 -12.88 2.64
CA LEU A 990 14.10 -12.46 3.92
C LEU A 990 15.43 -13.19 4.19
N GLN A 991 15.46 -14.51 4.07
CA GLN A 991 16.69 -15.30 4.29
C GLN A 991 17.79 -14.96 3.28
N GLN A 992 17.43 -14.75 2.00
CA GLN A 992 18.39 -14.30 0.98
C GLN A 992 18.99 -12.93 1.33
N LYS A 993 18.14 -11.97 1.74
CA LYS A 993 18.59 -10.64 2.15
C LYS A 993 19.46 -10.66 3.41
N ILE A 994 19.16 -11.54 4.36
CA ILE A 994 20.00 -11.77 5.54
C ILE A 994 21.34 -12.39 5.13
N ALA A 995 21.35 -13.34 4.19
CA ALA A 995 22.57 -14.00 3.71
C ALA A 995 23.52 -13.05 2.96
N GLU A 996 23.02 -11.97 2.37
CA GLU A 996 23.83 -10.88 1.80
C GLU A 996 24.60 -10.09 2.88
N PHE A 997 24.21 -10.20 4.15
CA PHE A 997 24.85 -9.46 5.24
C PHE A 997 26.04 -10.22 5.86
N PRO A 998 27.08 -9.50 6.33
CA PRO A 998 28.17 -10.10 7.09
C PRO A 998 27.65 -10.80 8.35
N SER A 999 28.33 -11.87 8.78
CA SER A 999 27.94 -12.72 9.92
C SER A 999 27.81 -11.99 11.27
N ASN A 1000 28.33 -10.76 11.36
CA ASN A 1000 28.31 -9.89 12.54
C ASN A 1000 27.46 -8.61 12.35
N ALA A 1001 26.64 -8.54 11.30
CA ALA A 1001 25.79 -7.39 11.04
C ALA A 1001 24.64 -7.30 12.05
N ASN A 1002 24.42 -6.10 12.60
CA ASN A 1002 23.27 -5.80 13.44
C ASN A 1002 22.11 -5.27 12.57
N TYR A 1003 20.96 -5.93 12.61
CA TYR A 1003 19.76 -5.60 11.85
C TYR A 1003 18.50 -5.87 12.68
N THR A 1004 17.42 -5.19 12.33
CA THR A 1004 16.10 -5.33 12.97
C THR A 1004 15.12 -5.89 11.94
N ILE A 1005 14.27 -6.84 12.36
CA ILE A 1005 13.20 -7.38 11.52
C ILE A 1005 11.86 -7.00 12.15
N GLN A 1006 11.02 -6.31 11.38
CA GLN A 1006 9.62 -6.08 11.72
C GLN A 1006 8.76 -6.98 10.83
N ARG A 1007 7.87 -7.78 11.43
CA ARG A 1007 6.87 -8.56 10.70
C ARG A 1007 5.55 -7.81 10.73
N PHE A 1008 4.93 -7.61 9.57
CA PHE A 1008 3.60 -7.01 9.46
C PHE A 1008 2.55 -8.10 9.66
N LYS A 1009 1.54 -7.83 10.50
CA LYS A 1009 0.40 -8.74 10.71
C LYS A 1009 -0.90 -8.21 10.13
N GLY A 1010 -1.06 -6.89 10.10
CA GLY A 1010 -2.22 -6.22 9.52
C GLY A 1010 -1.83 -4.98 8.75
N LEU A 1011 -2.64 -4.59 7.78
CA LEU A 1011 -2.42 -3.41 6.93
C LEU A 1011 -2.39 -2.11 7.76
N GLY A 1012 -3.10 -2.09 8.89
CA GLY A 1012 -3.11 -0.96 9.84
C GLY A 1012 -1.79 -0.75 10.60
N GLU A 1013 -0.84 -1.70 10.56
CA GLU A 1013 0.50 -1.54 11.14
C GLU A 1013 1.47 -0.80 10.20
N MET A 1014 1.08 -0.62 8.93
CA MET A 1014 1.88 0.06 7.92
C MET A 1014 1.56 1.55 7.89
N MET A 1015 2.60 2.38 7.81
CA MET A 1015 2.40 3.81 7.56
C MET A 1015 1.82 4.02 6.15
N PRO A 1016 0.99 5.05 5.89
CA PRO A 1016 0.38 5.29 4.59
C PRO A 1016 1.37 5.33 3.42
N GLN A 1017 2.55 5.95 3.61
CA GLN A 1017 3.60 5.99 2.61
C GLN A 1017 4.19 4.60 2.34
N GLN A 1018 4.34 3.76 3.38
CA GLN A 1018 4.80 2.38 3.22
C GLN A 1018 3.76 1.58 2.44
N LEU A 1019 2.48 1.69 2.80
CA LEU A 1019 1.39 1.02 2.10
C LEU A 1019 1.31 1.45 0.62
N TRP A 1020 1.53 2.74 0.35
CA TRP A 1020 1.65 3.26 -1.02
C TRP A 1020 2.84 2.62 -1.74
N ASP A 1021 4.05 2.78 -1.22
CA ASP A 1021 5.28 2.36 -1.89
C ASP A 1021 5.37 0.85 -2.09
N THR A 1022 4.73 0.04 -1.25
CA THR A 1022 4.84 -1.43 -1.32
C THR A 1022 3.65 -2.11 -1.99
N THR A 1023 2.44 -1.55 -1.87
CA THR A 1023 1.20 -2.29 -2.13
C THR A 1023 0.21 -1.55 -3.04
N MET A 1024 0.18 -0.21 -3.02
CA MET A 1024 -0.82 0.56 -3.78
C MET A 1024 -0.26 1.28 -5.02
N ASN A 1025 1.02 1.65 -5.03
CA ASN A 1025 1.66 2.36 -6.14
C ASN A 1025 1.77 1.45 -7.39
N PRO A 1026 1.16 1.81 -8.54
CA PRO A 1026 1.23 1.01 -9.76
C PRO A 1026 2.64 0.72 -10.28
N GLU A 1027 3.63 1.55 -9.96
CA GLU A 1027 5.02 1.38 -10.42
C GLU A 1027 5.79 0.31 -9.64
N THR A 1028 5.43 0.07 -8.38
CA THR A 1028 6.19 -0.78 -7.46
C THR A 1028 5.40 -1.99 -6.93
N ARG A 1029 4.07 -1.90 -6.93
CA ARG A 1029 3.21 -2.95 -6.37
C ARG A 1029 3.24 -4.24 -7.20
N THR A 1030 2.95 -5.34 -6.52
CA THR A 1030 2.60 -6.61 -7.15
C THR A 1030 1.14 -6.95 -6.83
N LEU A 1031 0.35 -7.29 -7.85
CA LEU A 1031 -1.03 -7.75 -7.69
C LEU A 1031 -1.17 -9.15 -8.28
N LYS A 1032 -1.91 -10.02 -7.59
CA LYS A 1032 -2.32 -11.33 -8.13
C LYS A 1032 -3.65 -11.15 -8.85
N ARG A 1033 -3.69 -11.36 -10.17
CA ARG A 1033 -4.97 -11.39 -10.92
C ARG A 1033 -5.67 -12.73 -10.64
N VAL A 1034 -6.97 -12.67 -10.34
CA VAL A 1034 -7.77 -13.88 -10.09
C VAL A 1034 -8.27 -14.42 -11.42
N GLU A 1035 -8.04 -15.72 -11.67
CA GLU A 1035 -8.50 -16.42 -12.88
C GLU A 1035 -9.18 -17.74 -12.47
N ILE A 1036 -10.09 -18.23 -13.32
CA ILE A 1036 -10.76 -19.52 -13.14
C ILE A 1036 -10.15 -20.51 -14.13
N GLU A 1037 -9.18 -21.29 -13.67
CA GLU A 1037 -8.50 -22.30 -14.47
C GLU A 1037 -9.43 -23.49 -14.76
N ASP A 1038 -9.99 -24.09 -13.71
CA ASP A 1038 -10.96 -25.18 -13.78
C ASP A 1038 -12.26 -24.74 -13.12
N ALA A 1039 -13.29 -24.49 -13.92
CA ALA A 1039 -14.57 -24.04 -13.44
C ALA A 1039 -15.34 -25.11 -12.66
N ALA A 1040 -15.16 -26.39 -12.99
CA ALA A 1040 -15.84 -27.48 -12.30
C ALA A 1040 -15.21 -27.72 -10.92
N LYS A 1041 -13.88 -27.71 -10.83
CA LYS A 1041 -13.16 -27.80 -9.57
C LYS A 1041 -13.36 -26.55 -8.71
N ALA A 1042 -13.37 -25.36 -9.31
CA ALA A 1042 -13.69 -24.13 -8.58
C ALA A 1042 -15.11 -24.18 -8.00
N GLU A 1043 -16.08 -24.64 -8.80
CA GLU A 1043 -17.46 -24.87 -8.35
C GLU A 1043 -17.52 -25.84 -7.16
N GLU A 1044 -16.90 -27.01 -7.30
CA GLU A 1044 -16.82 -28.02 -6.24
C GLU A 1044 -16.18 -27.45 -4.97
N LEU A 1045 -15.06 -26.74 -5.09
CA LEU A 1045 -14.36 -26.13 -3.97
C LEU A 1045 -15.22 -25.08 -3.26
N PHE A 1046 -15.88 -24.17 -3.99
CA PHE A 1046 -16.77 -23.19 -3.38
C PHE A 1046 -17.96 -23.88 -2.70
N THR A 1047 -18.54 -24.93 -3.31
CA THR A 1047 -19.64 -25.68 -2.68
C THR A 1047 -19.20 -26.44 -1.43
N ILE A 1048 -18.02 -27.08 -1.41
CA ILE A 1048 -17.49 -27.78 -0.22
C ILE A 1048 -17.15 -26.78 0.88
N LEU A 1049 -16.37 -25.75 0.56
CA LEU A 1049 -15.84 -24.79 1.54
C LEU A 1049 -16.91 -23.84 2.04
N MET A 1050 -17.82 -23.40 1.17
CA MET A 1050 -18.77 -22.33 1.44
C MET A 1050 -20.23 -22.80 1.51
N GLY A 1051 -20.55 -24.04 1.11
CA GLY A 1051 -21.91 -24.59 1.11
C GLY A 1051 -22.39 -25.14 2.46
N ASP A 1052 -23.60 -25.71 2.48
CA ASP A 1052 -24.32 -26.05 3.72
C ASP A 1052 -23.92 -27.37 4.39
N ARG A 1053 -23.29 -28.27 3.64
CA ARG A 1053 -22.88 -29.58 4.17
C ARG A 1053 -21.60 -29.45 4.99
N VAL A 1054 -21.70 -29.74 6.29
CA VAL A 1054 -20.55 -29.70 7.21
C VAL A 1054 -19.61 -30.89 7.01
N ALA A 1055 -20.16 -32.08 6.71
CA ALA A 1055 -19.36 -33.31 6.61
C ALA A 1055 -18.31 -33.28 5.48
N PRO A 1056 -18.66 -32.92 4.21
CA PRO A 1056 -17.66 -32.82 3.13
C PRO A 1056 -16.58 -31.78 3.42
N ARG A 1057 -16.95 -30.65 4.02
CA ARG A 1057 -16.00 -29.63 4.44
C ARG A 1057 -15.03 -30.13 5.49
N ARG A 1058 -15.54 -30.86 6.49
CA ARG A 1058 -14.71 -31.44 7.55
C ARG A 1058 -13.75 -32.47 6.98
N GLU A 1059 -14.22 -33.36 6.12
CA GLU A 1059 -13.39 -34.35 5.42
C GLU A 1059 -12.32 -33.68 4.57
N PHE A 1060 -12.67 -32.60 3.85
CA PHE A 1060 -11.72 -31.80 3.10
C PHE A 1060 -10.61 -31.24 3.99
N ILE A 1061 -10.97 -30.66 5.14
CA ILE A 1061 -10.01 -30.13 6.13
C ILE A 1061 -9.16 -31.24 6.74
N GLU A 1062 -9.72 -32.40 7.08
CA GLU A 1062 -8.96 -33.53 7.64
C GLU A 1062 -7.98 -34.12 6.62
N THR A 1063 -8.39 -34.20 5.34
CA THR A 1063 -7.59 -34.73 4.24
C THR A 1063 -6.44 -33.82 3.84
N HIS A 1064 -6.69 -32.50 3.74
CA HIS A 1064 -5.71 -31.53 3.25
C HIS A 1064 -4.97 -30.81 4.38
N GLY A 1065 -5.53 -30.74 5.59
CA GLY A 1065 -4.96 -30.04 6.74
C GLY A 1065 -3.62 -30.60 7.19
N SER A 1066 -3.40 -31.91 7.07
CA SER A 1066 -2.13 -32.56 7.39
C SER A 1066 -1.03 -32.34 6.34
N ARG A 1067 -1.41 -31.94 5.12
CA ARG A 1067 -0.50 -31.65 3.99
C ARG A 1067 -0.14 -30.16 3.91
N LEU A 1068 -0.76 -29.32 4.72
CA LEU A 1068 -0.54 -27.88 4.76
C LEU A 1068 0.80 -27.58 5.47
N ASN A 1069 1.74 -27.02 4.71
CA ASN A 1069 2.95 -26.46 5.28
C ASN A 1069 2.64 -25.05 5.80
N LEU A 1070 2.84 -24.83 7.10
CA LEU A 1070 2.50 -23.55 7.75
C LEU A 1070 3.30 -22.37 7.21
N THR A 1071 4.47 -22.61 6.58
CA THR A 1071 5.26 -21.55 5.92
C THR A 1071 4.63 -21.05 4.62
N ASP A 1072 3.70 -21.81 4.04
CA ASP A 1072 3.11 -21.50 2.72
C ASP A 1072 1.77 -20.76 2.86
N LEU A 1073 1.24 -20.63 4.09
CA LEU A 1073 -0.04 -19.96 4.39
C LEU A 1073 0.00 -18.43 4.30
N ASP A 1074 1.19 -17.83 4.39
CA ASP A 1074 1.39 -16.39 4.40
C ASP A 1074 1.60 -15.77 3.00
N ILE A 1075 1.41 -16.55 1.91
CA ILE A 1075 1.68 -16.13 0.51
C ILE A 1075 0.43 -15.73 -0.28
#